data_AF-A0A3D0YGZ3-F1
#
_entry.id   AF-A0A3D0YGZ3-F1
#
_cell.length_a   1.000
_cell.length_b   1.000
_cell.length_c   1.000
_cell.angle_alpha   90.00
_cell.angle_beta   90.00
_cell.angle_gamma   90.00
#
_symmetry.space_group_name_H-M   'P 1'
#
loop_
_entity.id
_entity.type
_entity.pdbx_description
1 polymer ?
#
loop_
_entity_poly.entity_id
_entity_poly.type
_entity_poly.pdbx_seq_one_letter_code
_entity_poly.pdbx_strand_id
1 'polypeptide(L)'
;MDKNTIIGLLLITAIIIGFTLYNRPNSEQIEAEQRRLDSIAQVDTTPVPADLPPTTSPDSSSEAVLKQGSNLTDFFSAGQPLQAGVSDSLALVADSLQTATSVAEETVVLENEKIQLVLSTLGGSIKSVRLKEHLRYTGDSLYLFENDDESRFNLDLFNRNSVRLSTEQERFTPIRSADGKSVVMRLQSSPEQYIDFVYTLPADEYMMDFDVRVVGMRNGLHPESLTNLRMKWEQKVRQQEKGRQFEERFSRIHYKYDRQDVEKMSESRNDRKEFSEPMKWFAFKDQYFTSVVVGEKPFSNTILTSEVLKEGNYTKSYKAEVWVPGEMSADSDLISAGFKYYFGPVHYNTLKAYDKDVSNGARLELQEIVYLGYRWLSWVNKWLVIPVFNFFLSLGWGMGLIILILTLMVKLIISPLTYKSFISSAKMRVLRPQIQEIEKKYPGKEQDVMMKRQQATMELYNKVGVSPMSGCLPMLIQMPVLLALFFFFPSAIELRQQGFLWADDLSTYDSLISWSGNIPIITRFLGNHISIFCLLMTVVNVIYTKYNMTSMDTGQQTLPGMKHMPIFMSVFMFFFLNNYPAGLNYYYFLSTLFTIAHTFLMKQFINEDKILAQLEENKKKPKKKSGFMARLAEAQKMQEKQAREQAKANAKRNYRG
;
A
#
# COMPACT_ATOMS: atom_id res chain seq x y z
N MET A 1 -30.03 10.52 9.63
CA MET A 1 -29.60 10.93 11.00
C MET A 1 -28.93 12.28 10.88
N ASP A 2 -29.37 13.28 11.66
CA ASP A 2 -28.92 14.66 11.50
C ASP A 2 -27.43 14.80 11.85
N LYS A 3 -26.69 15.67 11.15
CA LYS A 3 -25.23 15.84 11.37
C LYS A 3 -24.89 16.21 12.82
N ASN A 4 -25.79 16.91 13.49
CA ASN A 4 -25.66 17.29 14.89
C ASN A 4 -25.87 16.08 15.84
N THR A 5 -26.70 15.11 15.44
CA THR A 5 -26.92 13.87 16.19
C THR A 5 -25.70 12.93 16.09
N ILE A 6 -25.04 12.88 14.93
CA ILE A 6 -23.81 12.09 14.72
C ILE A 6 -22.64 12.66 15.53
N ILE A 7 -22.49 13.99 15.55
CA ILE A 7 -21.45 14.67 16.35
C ILE A 7 -21.74 14.52 17.85
N GLY A 8 -23.01 14.58 18.25
CA GLY A 8 -23.43 14.28 19.61
C GLY A 8 -23.10 12.86 20.05
N LEU A 9 -23.36 11.87 19.19
CA LEU A 9 -23.04 10.47 19.46
C LEU A 9 -21.52 10.27 19.58
N LEU A 10 -20.73 10.85 18.68
CA LEU A 10 -19.26 10.76 18.72
C LEU A 10 -18.65 11.39 19.98
N LEU A 11 -19.20 12.52 20.44
CA LEU A 11 -18.77 13.16 21.68
C LEU A 11 -19.16 12.34 22.91
N ILE A 12 -20.37 11.76 22.93
CA ILE A 12 -20.80 10.86 24.00
C ILE A 12 -19.91 9.62 24.04
N THR A 13 -19.60 9.01 22.89
CA THR A 13 -18.68 7.88 22.79
C THR A 13 -17.27 8.24 23.26
N ALA A 14 -16.74 9.42 22.89
CA ALA A 14 -15.43 9.88 23.36
C ALA A 14 -15.40 10.14 24.88
N ILE A 15 -16.48 10.65 25.46
CA ILE A 15 -16.61 10.85 26.91
C ILE A 15 -16.73 9.51 27.63
N ILE A 16 -17.50 8.55 27.10
CA ILE A 16 -17.63 7.20 27.67
C ILE A 16 -16.26 6.49 27.64
N ILE A 17 -15.51 6.58 26.54
CA ILE A 17 -14.16 6.01 26.42
C ILE A 17 -13.19 6.70 27.39
N GLY A 18 -13.24 8.03 27.51
CA GLY A 18 -12.42 8.76 28.49
C GLY A 18 -12.74 8.35 29.92
N PHE A 19 -14.02 8.17 30.25
CA PHE A 19 -14.47 7.76 31.58
C PHE A 19 -14.15 6.28 31.90
N THR A 20 -14.24 5.38 30.90
CA THR A 20 -13.83 3.97 31.06
C THR A 20 -12.32 3.82 31.16
N LEU A 21 -11.53 4.66 30.49
CA LEU A 21 -10.07 4.70 30.65
C LEU A 21 -9.66 5.24 32.03
N TYR A 22 -10.41 6.22 32.55
CA TYR A 22 -10.17 6.81 33.87
C TYR A 22 -10.58 5.88 35.03
N ASN A 23 -11.61 5.05 34.85
CA ASN A 23 -12.11 4.10 35.85
C ASN A 23 -11.63 2.66 35.64
N ARG A 24 -10.51 2.43 34.93
CA ARG A 24 -9.97 1.06 34.82
C ARG A 24 -9.56 0.55 36.21
N PRO A 25 -9.99 -0.66 36.62
CA PRO A 25 -9.55 -1.25 37.88
C PRO A 25 -8.05 -1.53 37.87
N ASN A 26 -7.41 -1.40 39.04
CA ASN A 26 -5.97 -1.53 39.21
C ASN A 26 -5.50 -2.97 38.92
N SER A 27 -4.27 -3.11 38.41
CA SER A 27 -3.68 -4.36 37.90
C SER A 27 -3.84 -5.59 38.82
N GLU A 28 -3.76 -5.42 40.13
CA GLU A 28 -3.93 -6.51 41.11
C GLU A 28 -5.35 -7.12 41.14
N GLN A 29 -6.39 -6.34 40.80
CA GLN A 29 -7.78 -6.85 40.77
C GLN A 29 -8.04 -7.70 39.52
N ILE A 30 -7.36 -7.41 38.41
CA ILE A 30 -7.45 -8.14 37.15
C ILE A 30 -6.78 -9.52 37.29
N GLU A 31 -5.65 -9.59 37.99
CA GLU A 31 -4.97 -10.86 38.30
C GLU A 31 -5.76 -11.73 39.30
N ALA A 32 -6.48 -11.11 40.25
CA ALA A 32 -7.36 -11.83 41.16
C ALA A 32 -8.58 -12.42 40.44
N GLU A 33 -9.14 -11.70 39.46
CA GLU A 33 -10.28 -12.15 38.67
C GLU A 33 -9.86 -13.24 37.64
N GLN A 34 -8.66 -13.14 37.07
CA GLN A 34 -8.07 -14.21 36.26
C GLN A 34 -7.79 -15.48 37.07
N ARG A 35 -7.25 -15.37 38.29
CA ARG A 35 -7.09 -16.55 39.17
C ARG A 35 -8.43 -17.19 39.53
N ARG A 36 -9.50 -16.41 39.67
CA ARG A 36 -10.85 -16.93 39.88
C ARG A 36 -11.39 -17.65 38.65
N LEU A 37 -11.15 -17.13 37.44
CA LEU A 37 -11.57 -17.75 36.19
C LEU A 37 -10.78 -19.03 35.87
N ASP A 38 -9.48 -19.05 36.15
CA ASP A 38 -8.63 -20.25 36.02
C ASP A 38 -9.05 -21.35 37.01
N SER A 39 -9.49 -20.97 38.22
CA SER A 39 -10.04 -21.93 39.19
C SER A 39 -11.39 -22.51 38.79
N ILE A 40 -12.17 -21.81 37.94
CA ILE A 40 -13.46 -22.29 37.42
C ILE A 40 -13.23 -23.23 36.23
N ALA A 41 -12.25 -22.95 35.36
CA ALA A 41 -11.88 -23.81 34.24
C ALA A 41 -11.27 -25.16 34.66
N GLN A 42 -10.66 -25.23 35.86
CA GLN A 42 -10.17 -26.49 36.44
C GLN A 42 -11.27 -27.39 37.01
N VAL A 43 -12.46 -26.86 37.31
CA VAL A 43 -13.58 -27.65 37.85
C VAL A 43 -14.30 -28.41 36.73
N ASP A 44 -14.30 -27.89 35.50
CA ASP A 44 -14.89 -28.54 34.31
C ASP A 44 -14.00 -29.64 33.69
N THR A 45 -12.78 -29.86 34.22
CA THR A 45 -11.85 -30.90 33.76
C THR A 45 -11.64 -31.97 34.84
N THR A 46 -12.73 -32.48 35.42
CA THR A 46 -12.69 -33.69 36.23
C THR A 46 -13.00 -34.90 35.32
N PRO A 47 -12.09 -35.87 35.14
CA PRO A 47 -12.33 -37.03 34.30
C PRO A 47 -13.21 -38.04 35.04
N VAL A 48 -14.31 -38.48 34.43
CA VAL A 48 -15.13 -39.61 34.91
C VAL A 48 -14.66 -40.91 34.24
N PRO A 49 -14.53 -42.04 34.96
CA PRO A 49 -13.84 -43.24 34.51
C PRO A 49 -14.67 -44.11 33.56
N ALA A 50 -13.95 -44.91 32.76
CA ALA A 50 -14.46 -45.95 31.87
C ALA A 50 -14.97 -47.19 32.62
N ASP A 51 -16.11 -47.75 32.20
CA ASP A 51 -16.37 -49.22 32.20
C ASP A 51 -17.68 -49.62 31.44
N LEU A 52 -17.48 -50.43 30.37
CA LEU A 52 -18.34 -51.51 29.78
C LEU A 52 -19.68 -51.18 29.02
N PRO A 53 -20.21 -52.08 28.15
CA PRO A 53 -19.72 -52.69 26.89
C PRO A 53 -20.63 -52.37 25.66
N PRO A 54 -20.28 -52.70 24.38
CA PRO A 54 -21.05 -52.27 23.21
C PRO A 54 -22.07 -53.31 22.70
N THR A 55 -23.29 -52.84 22.38
CA THR A 55 -24.31 -53.56 21.58
C THR A 55 -24.59 -52.81 20.27
N THR A 56 -24.22 -53.48 19.15
CA THR A 56 -24.91 -53.56 17.83
C THR A 56 -25.34 -52.28 17.07
N SER A 57 -24.49 -51.85 16.11
CA SER A 57 -24.68 -51.60 14.64
C SER A 57 -25.97 -50.98 14.04
N PRO A 58 -25.98 -50.34 12.83
CA PRO A 58 -24.93 -50.22 11.79
C PRO A 58 -24.72 -48.83 11.09
N ASP A 59 -23.55 -48.72 10.45
CA ASP A 59 -23.17 -48.06 9.18
C ASP A 59 -23.45 -46.58 8.87
N SER A 60 -22.37 -45.78 8.71
CA SER A 60 -21.82 -45.43 7.37
C SER A 60 -20.76 -44.31 7.46
N SER A 61 -19.48 -44.66 7.45
CA SER A 61 -18.40 -43.79 6.95
C SER A 61 -17.14 -44.61 6.66
N SER A 62 -16.95 -44.94 5.39
CA SER A 62 -15.69 -45.46 4.86
C SER A 62 -14.78 -44.26 4.57
N GLU A 63 -13.95 -43.86 5.53
CA GLU A 63 -12.76 -43.06 5.23
C GLU A 63 -11.73 -43.96 4.55
N ALA A 64 -11.67 -43.85 3.22
CA ALA A 64 -10.57 -44.39 2.45
C ALA A 64 -9.35 -43.47 2.62
N VAL A 65 -8.31 -44.02 3.26
CA VAL A 65 -6.94 -43.51 3.27
C VAL A 65 -6.48 -43.26 1.84
N LEU A 66 -6.31 -41.99 1.47
CA LEU A 66 -5.71 -41.59 0.19
C LEU A 66 -4.22 -41.96 0.20
N LYS A 67 -3.87 -43.00 -0.56
CA LYS A 67 -2.48 -43.36 -0.85
C LYS A 67 -1.83 -42.26 -1.69
N GLN A 68 -0.71 -41.76 -1.17
CA GLN A 68 0.21 -40.88 -1.85
C GLN A 68 1.06 -41.73 -2.82
N GLY A 69 0.73 -41.68 -4.11
CA GLY A 69 1.43 -42.39 -5.18
C GLY A 69 0.65 -42.28 -6.48
N SER A 70 0.97 -41.28 -7.30
CA SER A 70 0.35 -41.05 -8.61
C SER A 70 1.37 -41.39 -9.70
N ASN A 71 1.15 -42.47 -10.43
CA ASN A 71 1.80 -42.65 -11.73
C ASN A 71 0.88 -42.06 -12.80
N LEU A 72 1.45 -41.26 -13.71
CA LEU A 72 0.82 -40.78 -14.96
C LEU A 72 -0.05 -41.86 -15.62
N THR A 73 0.48 -43.07 -15.67
CA THR A 73 -0.18 -44.26 -16.23
C THR A 73 -1.48 -44.63 -15.51
N ASP A 74 -1.55 -44.49 -14.19
CA ASP A 74 -2.73 -44.84 -13.39
C ASP A 74 -3.86 -43.82 -13.59
N PHE A 75 -3.50 -42.55 -13.82
CA PHE A 75 -4.47 -41.51 -14.13
C PHE A 75 -5.13 -41.71 -15.50
N PHE A 76 -4.34 -42.06 -16.52
CA PHE A 76 -4.81 -42.25 -17.90
C PHE A 76 -5.43 -43.66 -18.16
N SER A 77 -5.03 -44.70 -17.42
CA SER A 77 -5.56 -46.07 -17.59
C SER A 77 -6.95 -46.28 -16.99
N ALA A 78 -7.35 -45.45 -16.03
CA ALA A 78 -8.61 -45.57 -15.27
C ALA A 78 -9.89 -45.23 -16.07
N GLY A 79 -9.78 -44.88 -17.36
CA GLY A 79 -10.90 -44.47 -18.22
C GLY A 79 -11.54 -45.58 -19.07
N GLN A 80 -11.03 -46.82 -19.02
CA GLN A 80 -11.61 -47.95 -19.78
C GLN A 80 -12.58 -48.74 -18.90
N PRO A 81 -13.81 -49.06 -19.35
CA PRO A 81 -14.62 -50.05 -18.65
C PRO A 81 -13.86 -51.39 -18.65
N LEU A 82 -13.70 -51.98 -17.47
CA LEU A 82 -13.10 -53.30 -17.28
C LEU A 82 -13.89 -54.36 -18.06
N GLN A 83 -13.50 -54.62 -19.32
CA GLN A 83 -13.79 -55.89 -19.97
C GLN A 83 -12.66 -56.86 -19.61
N ALA A 84 -13.04 -57.88 -18.85
CA ALA A 84 -12.15 -58.95 -18.47
C ALA A 84 -11.65 -59.70 -19.70
N GLY A 85 -10.34 -59.62 -19.94
CA GLY A 85 -9.59 -60.58 -20.75
C GLY A 85 -8.95 -60.02 -22.01
N VAL A 86 -7.74 -59.43 -21.88
CA VAL A 86 -6.58 -59.63 -22.77
C VAL A 86 -5.33 -59.26 -21.98
N SER A 87 -4.55 -60.26 -21.56
CA SER A 87 -3.31 -60.07 -20.79
C SER A 87 -2.08 -59.72 -21.66
N ASP A 88 -2.25 -59.57 -22.98
CA ASP A 88 -1.15 -59.42 -23.94
C ASP A 88 -0.90 -57.98 -24.42
N SER A 89 -1.82 -57.04 -24.18
CA SER A 89 -1.68 -55.63 -24.59
C SER A 89 -0.93 -54.77 -23.57
N LEU A 90 -0.85 -55.20 -22.31
CA LEU A 90 -0.09 -54.52 -21.25
C LEU A 90 1.43 -54.60 -21.48
N ALA A 91 1.91 -55.66 -22.14
CA ALA A 91 3.33 -55.80 -22.48
C ALA A 91 3.76 -54.83 -23.59
N LEU A 92 2.91 -54.58 -24.59
CA LEU A 92 3.21 -53.67 -25.71
C LEU A 92 3.12 -52.17 -25.31
N VAL A 93 2.27 -51.83 -24.34
CA VAL A 93 2.20 -50.46 -23.79
C VAL A 93 3.35 -50.20 -22.82
N ALA A 94 3.79 -51.21 -22.05
CA ALA A 94 4.96 -51.10 -21.19
C ALA A 94 6.28 -50.99 -21.99
N ASP A 95 6.41 -51.72 -23.11
CA ASP A 95 7.64 -51.75 -23.92
C ASP A 95 7.81 -50.47 -24.78
N SER A 96 6.71 -49.86 -25.24
CA SER A 96 6.75 -48.58 -25.97
C SER A 96 7.03 -47.36 -25.08
N LEU A 97 6.77 -47.45 -23.77
CA LEU A 97 7.10 -46.43 -22.77
C LEU A 97 8.48 -46.63 -22.12
N GLN A 98 9.10 -47.81 -22.22
CA GLN A 98 10.48 -48.05 -21.77
C GLN A 98 11.54 -47.43 -22.67
N THR A 99 11.17 -46.96 -23.85
CA THR A 99 11.96 -46.01 -24.66
C THR A 99 11.79 -44.54 -24.26
N ALA A 100 11.19 -44.23 -23.11
CA ALA A 100 11.41 -42.94 -22.45
C ALA A 100 12.82 -42.95 -21.81
N THR A 101 13.82 -42.88 -22.69
CA THR A 101 15.20 -42.50 -22.37
C THR A 101 15.17 -41.41 -21.31
N SER A 102 16.04 -41.47 -20.31
CA SER A 102 16.23 -40.42 -19.32
C SER A 102 16.68 -39.12 -20.01
N VAL A 103 15.74 -38.40 -20.61
CA VAL A 103 15.97 -37.11 -21.25
C VAL A 103 16.09 -36.08 -20.11
N ALA A 104 17.23 -35.41 -20.06
CA ALA A 104 17.51 -34.35 -19.10
C ALA A 104 16.45 -33.23 -19.19
N GLU A 105 16.23 -32.51 -18.09
CA GLU A 105 15.39 -31.30 -18.10
C GLU A 105 15.90 -30.33 -19.17
N GLU A 106 15.07 -30.06 -20.18
CA GLU A 106 15.31 -29.03 -21.17
C GLU A 106 14.59 -27.74 -20.76
N THR A 107 15.23 -26.59 -21.01
CA THR A 107 14.62 -25.27 -20.84
C THR A 107 14.40 -24.61 -22.20
N VAL A 108 13.24 -23.98 -22.38
CA VAL A 108 12.88 -23.27 -23.61
C VAL A 108 12.76 -21.78 -23.33
N VAL A 109 13.42 -20.96 -24.15
CA VAL A 109 13.36 -19.50 -24.04
C VAL A 109 12.25 -18.97 -24.93
N LEU A 110 11.37 -18.15 -24.35
CA LEU A 110 10.35 -17.35 -25.06
C LEU A 110 10.59 -15.88 -24.73
N GLU A 111 10.86 -15.05 -25.73
CA GLU A 111 11.25 -13.66 -25.49
C GLU A 111 10.69 -12.69 -26.52
N ASN A 112 10.54 -11.44 -26.10
CA ASN A 112 10.13 -10.31 -26.93
C ASN A 112 11.03 -9.09 -26.65
N GLU A 113 10.63 -7.88 -27.03
CA GLU A 113 11.42 -6.66 -26.77
C GLU A 113 11.54 -6.32 -25.28
N LYS A 114 10.53 -6.62 -24.47
CA LYS A 114 10.41 -6.17 -23.07
C LYS A 114 10.78 -7.22 -22.02
N ILE A 115 10.45 -8.48 -22.27
CA ILE A 115 10.61 -9.59 -21.32
C ILE A 115 11.26 -10.82 -21.96
N GLN A 116 11.92 -11.62 -21.13
CA GLN A 116 12.44 -12.93 -21.47
C GLN A 116 11.94 -13.94 -20.44
N LEU A 117 11.31 -14.99 -20.92
CA LEU A 117 10.77 -16.10 -20.15
C LEU A 117 11.61 -17.34 -20.41
N VAL A 118 11.93 -18.07 -19.34
CA VAL A 118 12.51 -19.41 -19.46
C VAL A 118 11.48 -20.39 -18.95
N LEU A 119 11.03 -21.29 -19.82
CA LEU A 119 10.06 -22.35 -19.55
C LEU A 119 10.82 -23.64 -19.25
N SER A 120 10.43 -24.37 -18.21
CA SER A 120 10.97 -25.71 -17.94
C SER A 120 10.07 -26.79 -18.53
N THR A 121 10.68 -27.79 -19.15
CA THR A 121 9.98 -29.02 -19.55
C THR A 121 9.47 -29.82 -18.35
N LEU A 122 10.05 -29.63 -17.16
CA LEU A 122 9.50 -30.16 -15.91
C LEU A 122 8.38 -29.23 -15.41
N GLY A 123 7.18 -29.78 -15.24
CA GLY A 123 6.00 -29.02 -14.85
C GLY A 123 5.38 -28.17 -15.97
N GLY A 124 6.05 -28.07 -17.12
CA GLY A 124 5.65 -27.21 -18.23
C GLY A 124 5.59 -25.73 -17.83
N SER A 125 6.26 -25.33 -16.74
CA SER A 125 6.04 -24.08 -16.02
C SER A 125 7.06 -22.99 -16.35
N ILE A 126 6.77 -21.75 -15.94
CA ILE A 126 7.70 -20.62 -16.09
C ILE A 126 8.72 -20.69 -14.95
N LYS A 127 9.98 -20.97 -15.31
CA LYS A 127 11.12 -21.05 -14.38
C LYS A 127 11.69 -19.68 -14.02
N SER A 128 11.78 -18.79 -15.01
CA SER A 128 12.28 -17.44 -14.78
C SER A 128 11.59 -16.40 -15.65
N VAL A 129 11.51 -15.17 -15.13
CA VAL A 129 11.04 -13.99 -15.86
C VAL A 129 12.04 -12.86 -15.68
N ARG A 130 12.69 -12.45 -16.76
CA ARG A 130 13.59 -11.29 -16.82
C ARG A 130 12.90 -10.11 -17.49
N LEU A 131 13.02 -8.92 -16.90
CA LEU A 131 12.60 -7.66 -17.54
C LEU A 131 13.82 -7.02 -18.22
N LYS A 132 13.80 -6.90 -19.54
CA LYS A 132 14.96 -6.49 -20.36
C LYS A 132 15.33 -5.01 -20.18
N GLU A 133 14.32 -4.15 -19.99
CA GLU A 133 14.49 -2.71 -19.84
C GLU A 133 14.90 -2.27 -18.42
N HIS A 134 15.03 -3.20 -17.48
CA HIS A 134 15.23 -2.89 -16.06
C HIS A 134 16.41 -3.65 -15.46
N LEU A 135 17.16 -2.96 -14.60
CA LEU A 135 18.28 -3.52 -13.85
C LEU A 135 17.97 -3.51 -12.35
N ARG A 136 18.62 -4.36 -11.56
CA ARG A 136 18.60 -4.28 -10.09
C ARG A 136 19.42 -3.09 -9.60
N TYR A 137 19.24 -2.72 -8.33
CA TYR A 137 20.05 -1.66 -7.71
C TYR A 137 21.57 -1.94 -7.73
N THR A 138 21.97 -3.20 -7.88
CA THR A 138 23.37 -3.62 -8.01
C THR A 138 23.95 -3.44 -9.42
N GLY A 139 23.10 -3.16 -10.42
CA GLY A 139 23.47 -3.10 -11.84
C GLY A 139 23.24 -4.42 -12.60
N ASP A 140 22.89 -5.50 -11.90
CA ASP A 140 22.61 -6.80 -12.52
C ASP A 140 21.25 -6.81 -13.24
N SER A 141 21.01 -7.83 -14.06
CA SER A 141 19.72 -8.04 -14.71
C SER A 141 18.58 -8.22 -13.70
N LEU A 142 17.41 -7.66 -13.98
CA LEU A 142 16.25 -7.76 -13.12
C LEU A 142 15.38 -8.97 -13.46
N TYR A 143 15.24 -9.87 -12.49
CA TYR A 143 14.37 -11.05 -12.58
C TYR A 143 13.27 -10.96 -11.53
N LEU A 144 12.01 -11.16 -11.92
CA LEU A 144 10.90 -11.25 -10.97
C LEU A 144 10.99 -12.52 -10.12
N PHE A 145 11.48 -13.60 -10.73
CA PHE A 145 11.92 -14.85 -10.14
C PHE A 145 12.85 -15.56 -11.14
N GLU A 146 13.77 -16.38 -10.65
CA GLU A 146 14.86 -16.96 -11.44
C GLU A 146 14.92 -18.50 -11.41
N ASN A 147 14.40 -19.13 -10.35
CA ASN A 147 14.57 -20.57 -10.10
C ASN A 147 13.26 -21.22 -9.60
N ASP A 148 13.23 -22.56 -9.59
CA ASP A 148 12.10 -23.38 -9.16
C ASP A 148 11.76 -23.26 -7.65
N ASP A 149 12.68 -22.70 -6.86
CA ASP A 149 12.44 -22.35 -5.46
C ASP A 149 11.77 -20.98 -5.28
N GLU A 150 11.82 -20.14 -6.31
CA GLU A 150 11.26 -18.78 -6.32
C GLU A 150 9.90 -18.73 -6.99
N SER A 151 9.61 -19.57 -7.99
CA SER A 151 8.25 -19.73 -8.51
C SER A 151 7.89 -21.20 -8.70
N ARG A 152 6.66 -21.54 -8.32
CA ARG A 152 6.10 -22.88 -8.51
C ARG A 152 4.72 -22.76 -9.09
N PHE A 153 4.46 -23.51 -10.15
CA PHE A 153 3.16 -23.63 -10.78
C PHE A 153 2.74 -25.08 -10.74
N ASN A 154 1.49 -25.34 -10.37
CA ASN A 154 0.90 -26.66 -10.43
C ASN A 154 -0.56 -26.57 -10.84
N LEU A 155 -0.91 -27.34 -11.86
CA LEU A 155 -2.29 -27.64 -12.23
C LEU A 155 -2.65 -29.03 -11.69
N ASP A 156 -3.72 -29.11 -10.91
CA ASP A 156 -4.28 -30.36 -10.41
C ASP A 156 -5.53 -30.75 -11.21
N LEU A 157 -5.54 -31.98 -11.71
CA LEU A 157 -6.70 -32.61 -12.33
C LEU A 157 -7.08 -33.89 -11.58
N PHE A 158 -8.35 -34.22 -11.57
CA PHE A 158 -8.87 -35.43 -10.96
C PHE A 158 -9.61 -36.24 -12.02
N ASN A 159 -9.40 -37.56 -12.02
CA ASN A 159 -10.20 -38.48 -12.82
C ASN A 159 -11.45 -38.91 -12.05
N ARG A 160 -12.36 -39.62 -12.70
CA ARG A 160 -13.61 -40.10 -12.08
C ARG A 160 -13.40 -40.99 -10.85
N ASN A 161 -12.26 -41.65 -10.76
CA ASN A 161 -11.88 -42.50 -9.63
C ASN A 161 -11.16 -41.71 -8.52
N SER A 162 -11.21 -40.38 -8.57
CA SER A 162 -10.56 -39.45 -7.61
C SER A 162 -9.03 -39.58 -7.56
N VAL A 163 -8.40 -40.14 -8.61
CA VAL A 163 -6.94 -40.11 -8.74
C VAL A 163 -6.53 -38.72 -9.19
N ARG A 164 -5.56 -38.14 -8.48
CA ARG A 164 -5.00 -36.81 -8.74
C ARG A 164 -3.83 -36.91 -9.72
N LEU A 165 -3.88 -36.11 -10.78
CA LEU A 165 -2.73 -35.75 -11.61
C LEU A 165 -2.23 -34.38 -11.18
N SER A 166 -0.94 -34.28 -10.82
CA SER A 166 -0.27 -33.03 -10.46
C SER A 166 0.75 -32.73 -11.54
N THR A 167 0.56 -31.66 -12.30
CA THR A 167 1.46 -31.35 -13.42
C THR A 167 2.88 -30.98 -13.01
N GLU A 168 3.11 -30.50 -11.77
CA GLU A 168 4.41 -30.01 -11.26
C GLU A 168 5.62 -30.93 -11.52
N GLN A 169 5.43 -32.25 -11.43
CA GLN A 169 6.50 -33.24 -11.62
C GLN A 169 6.46 -33.94 -12.97
N GLU A 170 5.51 -33.58 -13.82
CA GLU A 170 5.31 -34.20 -15.12
C GLU A 170 6.19 -33.56 -16.18
N ARG A 171 6.53 -34.33 -17.22
CA ARG A 171 7.40 -33.88 -18.31
C ARG A 171 6.60 -33.51 -19.54
N PHE A 172 6.80 -32.28 -19.98
CA PHE A 172 6.17 -31.72 -21.16
C PHE A 172 7.15 -31.69 -22.33
N THR A 173 6.65 -31.95 -23.54
CA THR A 173 7.39 -31.82 -24.79
C THR A 173 7.14 -30.42 -25.38
N PRO A 174 8.18 -29.62 -25.65
CA PRO A 174 8.00 -28.28 -26.19
C PRO A 174 7.78 -28.31 -27.71
N ILE A 175 6.76 -27.59 -28.17
CA ILE A 175 6.44 -27.37 -29.58
C ILE A 175 6.50 -25.87 -29.82
N ARG A 176 7.53 -25.42 -30.55
CA ARG A 176 7.74 -24.00 -30.86
C ARG A 176 6.96 -23.61 -32.10
N SER A 177 6.26 -22.49 -32.05
CA SER A 177 5.64 -21.91 -33.24
C SER A 177 6.70 -21.40 -34.22
N ALA A 178 6.42 -21.49 -35.52
CA ALA A 178 7.30 -20.97 -36.58
C ALA A 178 7.56 -19.47 -36.44
N ASP A 179 6.59 -18.73 -35.88
CA ASP A 179 6.68 -17.29 -35.68
C ASP A 179 7.52 -16.89 -34.47
N GLY A 180 7.95 -17.85 -33.63
CA GLY A 180 8.73 -17.63 -32.41
C GLY A 180 7.97 -16.95 -31.26
N LYS A 181 6.70 -16.58 -31.46
CA LYS A 181 5.87 -15.85 -30.48
C LYS A 181 5.10 -16.73 -29.51
N SER A 182 5.02 -18.03 -29.80
CA SER A 182 4.32 -18.97 -28.94
C SER A 182 5.06 -20.29 -28.81
N VAL A 183 4.91 -20.88 -27.63
CA VAL A 183 5.44 -22.19 -27.27
C VAL A 183 4.33 -22.99 -26.62
N VAL A 184 4.09 -24.19 -27.14
CA VAL A 184 3.17 -25.15 -26.53
C VAL A 184 4.00 -26.17 -25.76
N MET A 185 3.77 -26.29 -24.46
CA MET A 185 4.29 -27.38 -23.66
C MET A 185 3.22 -28.45 -23.63
N ARG A 186 3.49 -29.61 -24.23
CA ARG A 186 2.53 -30.72 -24.35
C ARG A 186 2.88 -31.87 -23.41
N LEU A 187 1.97 -32.21 -22.51
CA LEU A 187 2.00 -33.44 -21.71
C LEU A 187 1.11 -34.47 -22.41
N GLN A 188 1.74 -35.45 -23.04
CA GLN A 188 1.06 -36.44 -23.89
C GLN A 188 1.01 -37.80 -23.22
N SER A 189 -0.17 -38.44 -23.23
CA SER A 189 -0.35 -39.84 -22.87
C SER A 189 -0.56 -40.73 -24.11
N SER A 190 -1.37 -40.25 -25.06
CA SER A 190 -1.57 -40.87 -26.36
C SER A 190 -1.71 -39.80 -27.46
N PRO A 191 -1.69 -40.15 -28.76
CA PRO A 191 -1.93 -39.19 -29.85
C PRO A 191 -3.24 -38.41 -29.73
N GLU A 192 -4.23 -38.97 -29.05
CA GLU A 192 -5.57 -38.38 -28.89
C GLU A 192 -5.82 -37.80 -27.49
N GLN A 193 -4.94 -38.07 -26.51
CA GLN A 193 -5.09 -37.62 -25.12
C GLN A 193 -3.86 -36.88 -24.62
N TYR A 194 -4.00 -35.57 -24.43
CA TYR A 194 -2.92 -34.70 -24.00
C TYR A 194 -3.41 -33.43 -23.31
N ILE A 195 -2.50 -32.79 -22.57
CA ILE A 195 -2.67 -31.48 -21.94
C ILE A 195 -1.64 -30.53 -22.55
N ASP A 196 -2.12 -29.45 -23.16
CA ASP A 196 -1.29 -28.40 -23.75
C ASP A 196 -1.34 -27.15 -22.87
N PHE A 197 -0.15 -26.66 -22.49
CA PHE A 197 0.06 -25.33 -21.93
C PHE A 197 0.58 -24.43 -23.05
N VAL A 198 -0.25 -23.48 -23.49
CA VAL A 198 0.04 -22.61 -24.62
C VAL A 198 0.46 -21.24 -24.11
N TYR A 199 1.75 -20.93 -24.25
CA TYR A 199 2.31 -19.62 -23.94
C TYR A 199 2.35 -18.77 -25.20
N THR A 200 1.70 -17.61 -25.20
CA THR A 200 1.72 -16.67 -26.34
C THR A 200 2.16 -15.29 -25.87
N LEU A 201 3.32 -14.84 -26.36
CA LEU A 201 3.94 -13.56 -26.00
C LEU A 201 3.93 -12.60 -27.21
N PRO A 202 3.16 -11.50 -27.16
CA PRO A 202 3.19 -10.48 -28.21
C PRO A 202 4.56 -9.75 -28.27
N ALA A 203 4.89 -9.12 -29.39
CA ALA A 203 6.24 -8.61 -29.65
C ALA A 203 6.71 -7.45 -28.75
N ASP A 204 5.78 -6.57 -28.33
CA ASP A 204 6.10 -5.38 -27.53
C ASP A 204 5.16 -5.23 -26.32
N GLU A 205 4.92 -6.32 -25.59
CA GLU A 205 3.98 -6.34 -24.46
C GLU A 205 4.56 -7.00 -23.20
N TYR A 206 4.08 -6.53 -22.05
CA TYR A 206 4.33 -7.15 -20.75
C TYR A 206 3.26 -8.21 -20.40
N MET A 207 2.13 -8.21 -21.12
CA MET A 207 1.04 -9.15 -20.95
C MET A 207 1.17 -10.32 -21.93
N MET A 208 1.15 -11.53 -21.39
CA MET A 208 1.25 -12.80 -22.11
C MET A 208 -0.05 -13.59 -21.92
N ASP A 209 -0.53 -14.22 -22.97
CA ASP A 209 -1.66 -15.13 -22.90
C ASP A 209 -1.17 -16.53 -22.52
N PHE A 210 -1.92 -17.19 -21.63
CA PHE A 210 -1.69 -18.54 -21.20
C PHE A 210 -2.98 -19.36 -21.23
N ASP A 211 -3.04 -20.33 -22.13
CA ASP A 211 -4.17 -21.25 -22.24
C ASP A 211 -3.78 -22.65 -21.79
N VAL A 212 -4.64 -23.24 -20.96
CA VAL A 212 -4.62 -24.67 -20.69
C VAL A 212 -5.64 -25.35 -21.57
N ARG A 213 -5.21 -26.33 -22.37
CA ARG A 213 -6.07 -27.12 -23.25
C ARG A 213 -5.97 -28.59 -22.88
N VAL A 214 -7.09 -29.19 -22.49
CA VAL A 214 -7.18 -30.61 -22.15
C VAL A 214 -7.97 -31.31 -23.25
N VAL A 215 -7.33 -32.23 -23.97
CA VAL A 215 -7.87 -32.84 -25.20
C VAL A 215 -8.08 -34.34 -25.02
N GLY A 216 -9.24 -34.85 -25.44
CA GLY A 216 -9.56 -36.28 -25.48
C GLY A 216 -9.83 -36.95 -24.13
N MET A 217 -10.03 -36.14 -23.08
CA MET A 217 -10.09 -36.61 -21.68
C MET A 217 -11.44 -36.41 -21.00
N ARG A 218 -12.46 -35.90 -21.70
CA ARG A 218 -13.78 -35.58 -21.09
C ARG A 218 -14.45 -36.76 -20.40
N ASN A 219 -14.32 -37.96 -20.96
CA ASN A 219 -14.96 -39.15 -20.40
C ASN A 219 -14.24 -39.70 -19.17
N GLY A 220 -12.94 -39.42 -19.00
CA GLY A 220 -12.14 -39.91 -17.88
C GLY A 220 -12.04 -38.93 -16.71
N LEU A 221 -12.24 -37.64 -16.94
CA LEU A 221 -12.11 -36.60 -15.92
C LEU A 221 -13.31 -36.56 -14.95
N HIS A 222 -13.01 -36.18 -13.71
CA HIS A 222 -14.01 -35.87 -12.69
C HIS A 222 -14.83 -34.64 -13.12
N PRO A 223 -16.15 -34.55 -12.83
CA PRO A 223 -16.97 -33.39 -13.19
C PRO A 223 -16.43 -32.04 -12.72
N GLU A 224 -15.73 -32.01 -11.57
CA GLU A 224 -15.05 -30.80 -11.09
C GLU A 224 -13.95 -30.37 -12.07
N SER A 225 -13.06 -31.28 -12.48
CA SER A 225 -11.98 -30.99 -13.42
C SER A 225 -12.44 -30.73 -14.85
N LEU A 226 -13.71 -30.99 -15.17
CA LEU A 226 -14.33 -30.58 -16.44
C LEU A 226 -14.76 -29.11 -16.44
N THR A 227 -15.05 -28.55 -15.26
CA THR A 227 -15.65 -27.22 -15.12
C THR A 227 -14.69 -26.22 -14.48
N ASN A 228 -13.80 -26.67 -13.60
CA ASN A 228 -12.85 -25.84 -12.89
C ASN A 228 -11.49 -26.56 -12.80
N LEU A 229 -10.46 -25.94 -13.35
CA LEU A 229 -9.10 -26.43 -13.22
C LEU A 229 -8.46 -25.79 -11.98
N ARG A 230 -7.98 -26.61 -11.05
CA ARG A 230 -7.34 -26.10 -9.82
C ARG A 230 -5.90 -25.70 -10.12
N MET A 231 -5.65 -24.40 -10.13
CA MET A 231 -4.33 -23.82 -10.33
C MET A 231 -3.73 -23.39 -8.99
N LYS A 232 -2.48 -23.78 -8.76
CA LYS A 232 -1.65 -23.31 -7.66
C LYS A 232 -0.47 -22.56 -8.22
N TRP A 233 -0.25 -21.36 -7.72
CA TRP A 233 0.91 -20.56 -8.09
C TRP A 233 1.53 -19.93 -6.85
N GLU A 234 2.83 -20.15 -6.69
CA GLU A 234 3.64 -19.60 -5.63
C GLU A 234 4.75 -18.73 -6.22
N GLN A 235 5.05 -17.62 -5.56
CA GLN A 235 6.15 -16.74 -5.91
C GLN A 235 6.81 -16.15 -4.66
N LYS A 236 8.13 -16.27 -4.55
CA LYS A 236 8.94 -15.51 -3.60
C LYS A 236 9.35 -14.19 -4.24
N VAL A 237 9.16 -13.10 -3.50
CA VAL A 237 9.54 -11.76 -3.92
C VAL A 237 11.00 -11.52 -3.54
N ARG A 238 11.86 -11.36 -4.53
CA ARG A 238 13.28 -11.01 -4.36
C ARG A 238 13.41 -9.55 -3.94
N GLN A 239 14.40 -9.24 -3.12
CA GLN A 239 14.76 -7.85 -2.86
C GLN A 239 15.35 -7.22 -4.13
N GLN A 240 14.72 -6.21 -4.72
CA GLN A 240 15.19 -5.54 -5.95
C GLN A 240 15.78 -4.16 -5.72
N GLU A 241 15.50 -3.55 -4.57
CA GLU A 241 15.84 -2.17 -4.28
C GLU A 241 16.83 -2.07 -3.11
N LYS A 242 17.60 -0.98 -3.10
CA LYS A 242 18.55 -0.69 -2.00
C LYS A 242 17.82 -0.47 -0.67
N GLY A 243 16.58 0.03 -0.71
CA GLY A 243 15.77 0.37 0.46
C GLY A 243 14.79 -0.74 0.86
N ARG A 244 15.27 -1.83 1.48
CA ARG A 244 14.43 -2.98 1.88
C ARG A 244 13.15 -2.60 2.65
N GLN A 245 13.23 -1.64 3.58
CA GLN A 245 12.05 -1.24 4.38
C GLN A 245 10.92 -0.65 3.53
N PHE A 246 11.26 0.10 2.48
CA PHE A 246 10.26 0.63 1.55
C PHE A 246 9.71 -0.48 0.68
N GLU A 247 10.59 -1.35 0.23
CA GLU A 247 10.23 -2.48 -0.60
C GLU A 247 9.21 -3.40 0.10
N GLU A 248 9.48 -3.76 1.35
CA GLU A 248 8.58 -4.54 2.21
C GLU A 248 7.22 -3.86 2.44
N ARG A 249 7.21 -2.53 2.61
CA ARG A 249 6.00 -1.74 2.83
C ARG A 249 5.11 -1.66 1.58
N PHE A 250 5.71 -1.62 0.40
CA PHE A 250 4.98 -1.50 -0.86
C PHE A 250 4.61 -2.85 -1.50
N SER A 251 5.36 -3.89 -1.16
CA SER A 251 5.07 -5.29 -1.49
C SER A 251 3.79 -5.74 -0.80
N ARG A 252 2.80 -6.22 -1.55
CA ARG A 252 1.58 -6.87 -1.00
C ARG A 252 0.75 -7.47 -2.12
N ILE A 253 -0.11 -8.42 -1.80
CA ILE A 253 -1.08 -8.94 -2.77
C ILE A 253 -2.19 -7.90 -3.01
N HIS A 254 -2.45 -7.59 -4.27
CA HIS A 254 -3.66 -6.87 -4.71
C HIS A 254 -4.59 -7.83 -5.43
N TYR A 255 -5.89 -7.60 -5.35
CA TYR A 255 -6.87 -8.41 -6.07
C TYR A 255 -8.11 -7.60 -6.40
N LYS A 256 -8.90 -8.09 -7.35
CA LYS A 256 -10.14 -7.45 -7.76
C LYS A 256 -11.21 -8.50 -8.00
N TYR A 257 -12.37 -8.32 -7.36
CA TYR A 257 -13.56 -9.12 -7.68
C TYR A 257 -14.15 -8.71 -9.04
N ASP A 258 -14.96 -9.59 -9.62
CA ASP A 258 -15.69 -9.25 -10.84
C ASP A 258 -16.57 -8.00 -10.62
N ARG A 259 -16.34 -6.96 -11.43
CA ARG A 259 -17.08 -5.68 -11.41
C ARG A 259 -17.03 -4.88 -10.09
N GLN A 260 -16.07 -5.12 -9.20
CA GLN A 260 -15.89 -4.34 -7.97
C GLN A 260 -14.58 -3.53 -7.97
N ASP A 261 -14.37 -2.74 -6.91
CA ASP A 261 -13.14 -1.97 -6.71
C ASP A 261 -11.95 -2.90 -6.38
N VAL A 262 -10.73 -2.41 -6.64
CA VAL A 262 -9.49 -3.11 -6.29
C VAL A 262 -9.25 -3.10 -4.78
N GLU A 263 -8.99 -4.28 -4.23
CA GLU A 263 -8.65 -4.50 -2.83
C GLU A 263 -7.19 -4.95 -2.65
N LYS A 264 -6.76 -5.03 -1.40
CA LYS A 264 -5.38 -5.36 -1.03
C LYS A 264 -5.29 -6.11 0.28
N MET A 265 -4.30 -7.00 0.38
CA MET A 265 -3.95 -7.71 1.61
C MET A 265 -3.03 -6.89 2.52
N SER A 266 -2.76 -7.42 3.71
CA SER A 266 -1.92 -6.74 4.69
C SER A 266 -0.49 -6.49 4.21
N GLU A 267 0.07 -5.34 4.58
CA GLU A 267 1.45 -4.95 4.25
C GLU A 267 2.48 -5.58 5.23
N SER A 268 2.11 -5.85 6.47
CA SER A 268 3.08 -6.03 7.56
C SER A 268 2.99 -7.34 8.33
N ARG A 269 1.96 -8.17 8.06
CA ARG A 269 1.75 -9.44 8.76
C ARG A 269 1.45 -10.55 7.78
N ASN A 270 1.65 -11.79 8.24
CA ASN A 270 1.17 -12.97 7.54
C ASN A 270 -0.36 -12.90 7.48
N ASP A 271 -0.90 -13.22 6.32
CA ASP A 271 -2.33 -13.10 6.04
C ASP A 271 -2.72 -14.22 5.07
N ARG A 272 -3.76 -14.99 5.41
CA ARG A 272 -4.35 -16.02 4.55
C ARG A 272 -5.83 -15.74 4.48
N LYS A 273 -6.35 -15.60 3.27
CA LYS A 273 -7.76 -15.30 3.01
C LYS A 273 -8.32 -16.25 1.97
N GLU A 274 -9.52 -16.70 2.23
CA GLU A 274 -10.31 -17.54 1.33
C GLU A 274 -11.49 -16.70 0.84
N PHE A 275 -11.64 -16.64 -0.48
CA PHE A 275 -12.59 -15.79 -1.16
C PHE A 275 -13.56 -16.68 -1.94
N SER A 276 -14.83 -16.61 -1.56
CA SER A 276 -15.91 -17.29 -2.29
C SER A 276 -16.44 -16.46 -3.46
N GLU A 277 -16.22 -15.15 -3.44
CA GLU A 277 -16.66 -14.25 -4.52
C GLU A 277 -15.78 -14.41 -5.77
N PRO A 278 -16.37 -14.36 -6.99
CA PRO A 278 -15.61 -14.49 -8.22
C PRO A 278 -14.55 -13.38 -8.38
N MET A 279 -13.30 -13.78 -8.64
CA MET A 279 -12.16 -12.88 -8.70
C MET A 279 -11.69 -12.67 -10.15
N LYS A 280 -11.66 -11.42 -10.62
CA LYS A 280 -11.21 -11.12 -11.99
C LYS A 280 -9.69 -11.27 -12.15
N TRP A 281 -8.93 -10.80 -11.16
CA TRP A 281 -7.47 -10.91 -11.15
C TRP A 281 -6.89 -10.79 -9.75
N PHE A 282 -5.68 -11.29 -9.59
CA PHE A 282 -4.84 -11.08 -8.41
C PHE A 282 -3.40 -10.77 -8.83
N ALA A 283 -2.67 -10.05 -7.99
CA ALA A 283 -1.35 -9.51 -8.29
C ALA A 283 -0.38 -9.73 -7.13
N PHE A 284 0.74 -10.38 -7.44
CA PHE A 284 1.92 -10.50 -6.61
C PHE A 284 2.80 -9.28 -6.87
N LYS A 285 2.59 -8.26 -6.04
CA LYS A 285 3.22 -6.96 -6.18
C LYS A 285 4.44 -6.83 -5.26
N ASP A 286 5.49 -6.25 -5.82
CA ASP A 286 6.68 -5.66 -5.18
C ASP A 286 6.58 -4.10 -5.18
N GLN A 287 7.63 -3.35 -4.85
CA GLN A 287 7.60 -1.89 -4.86
C GLN A 287 7.33 -1.32 -6.27
N TYR A 288 8.17 -1.68 -7.23
CA TYR A 288 8.14 -1.14 -8.60
C TYR A 288 7.72 -2.16 -9.65
N PHE A 289 7.59 -3.44 -9.30
CA PHE A 289 7.24 -4.50 -10.24
C PHE A 289 6.08 -5.34 -9.72
N THR A 290 5.38 -6.01 -10.63
CA THR A 290 4.26 -6.87 -10.26
C THR A 290 4.10 -8.01 -11.23
N SER A 291 3.62 -9.12 -10.72
CA SER A 291 3.17 -10.28 -11.49
C SER A 291 1.67 -10.43 -11.30
N VAL A 292 0.86 -10.23 -12.33
CA VAL A 292 -0.62 -10.25 -12.25
C VAL A 292 -1.14 -11.44 -13.04
N VAL A 293 -2.11 -12.16 -12.48
CA VAL A 293 -2.87 -13.19 -13.19
C VAL A 293 -4.28 -12.67 -13.40
N VAL A 294 -4.68 -12.56 -14.67
CA VAL A 294 -6.00 -12.06 -15.09
C VAL A 294 -6.78 -13.20 -15.71
N GLY A 295 -7.87 -13.61 -15.09
CA GLY A 295 -8.74 -14.64 -15.66
C GLY A 295 -9.51 -14.09 -16.85
N GLU A 296 -9.58 -14.83 -17.96
CA GLU A 296 -10.52 -14.48 -19.03
C GLU A 296 -11.96 -14.52 -18.48
N LYS A 297 -12.26 -15.59 -17.74
CA LYS A 297 -13.39 -15.68 -16.81
C LYS A 297 -12.93 -15.43 -15.37
N PRO A 298 -13.80 -14.86 -14.52
CA PRO A 298 -13.49 -14.71 -13.09
C PRO A 298 -13.18 -16.07 -12.44
N PHE A 299 -12.07 -16.13 -11.70
CA PHE A 299 -11.70 -17.27 -10.88
C PHE A 299 -12.73 -17.51 -9.78
N SER A 300 -12.93 -18.78 -9.41
CA SER A 300 -13.74 -19.16 -8.25
C SER A 300 -12.86 -19.68 -7.11
N ASN A 301 -13.40 -19.71 -5.89
CA ASN A 301 -12.78 -20.29 -4.68
C ASN A 301 -11.29 -19.89 -4.51
N THR A 302 -11.01 -18.59 -4.55
CA THR A 302 -9.64 -18.10 -4.53
C THR A 302 -9.08 -18.07 -3.11
N ILE A 303 -7.95 -18.71 -2.88
CA ILE A 303 -7.19 -18.65 -1.62
C ILE A 303 -5.91 -17.89 -1.87
N LEU A 304 -5.72 -16.77 -1.19
CA LEU A 304 -4.50 -15.96 -1.26
C LEU A 304 -3.78 -16.00 0.09
N THR A 305 -2.49 -16.30 0.06
CA THR A 305 -1.62 -16.34 1.24
C THR A 305 -0.43 -15.43 1.01
N SER A 306 -0.15 -14.59 2.00
CA SER A 306 1.01 -13.70 2.05
C SER A 306 1.79 -13.98 3.33
N GLU A 307 3.07 -14.32 3.18
CA GLU A 307 3.99 -14.56 4.29
C GLU A 307 5.15 -13.56 4.22
N VAL A 308 5.48 -12.94 5.35
CA VAL A 308 6.57 -11.96 5.46
C VAL A 308 7.88 -12.70 5.77
N LEU A 309 8.88 -12.51 4.92
CA LEU A 309 10.21 -13.09 5.08
C LEU A 309 11.17 -12.02 5.60
N LYS A 310 11.55 -12.13 6.88
CA LYS A 310 12.37 -11.11 7.55
C LYS A 310 13.87 -11.22 7.27
N GLU A 311 14.32 -12.38 6.80
CA GLU A 311 15.73 -12.70 6.61
C GLU A 311 16.00 -13.22 5.20
N GLY A 312 17.24 -13.05 4.72
CA GLY A 312 17.67 -13.47 3.39
C GLY A 312 17.37 -12.46 2.28
N ASN A 313 17.51 -12.89 1.03
CA ASN A 313 17.36 -12.04 -0.17
C ASN A 313 15.89 -11.89 -0.63
N TYR A 314 14.94 -12.37 0.17
CA TYR A 314 13.51 -12.34 -0.13
C TYR A 314 12.78 -11.46 0.87
N THR A 315 11.78 -10.73 0.40
CA THR A 315 10.95 -9.85 1.23
C THR A 315 9.65 -10.55 1.65
N LYS A 316 9.02 -11.31 0.73
CA LYS A 316 7.75 -12.00 0.95
C LYS A 316 7.64 -13.31 0.16
N SER A 317 6.76 -14.20 0.61
CA SER A 317 6.29 -15.35 -0.16
C SER A 317 4.79 -15.22 -0.38
N TYR A 318 4.37 -15.30 -1.63
CA TYR A 318 2.96 -15.27 -2.02
C TYR A 318 2.52 -16.60 -2.58
N LYS A 319 1.29 -17.01 -2.26
CA LYS A 319 0.66 -18.22 -2.78
C LYS A 319 -0.77 -17.91 -3.18
N ALA A 320 -1.18 -18.44 -4.32
CA ALA A 320 -2.54 -18.38 -4.82
C ALA A 320 -2.98 -19.79 -5.19
N GLU A 321 -4.12 -20.22 -4.66
CA GLU A 321 -4.84 -21.41 -5.10
C GLU A 321 -6.19 -20.95 -5.64
N VAL A 322 -6.44 -21.19 -6.93
CA VAL A 322 -7.63 -20.68 -7.63
C VAL A 322 -8.24 -21.76 -8.51
N TRP A 323 -9.56 -21.69 -8.68
CA TRP A 323 -10.30 -22.56 -9.59
C TRP A 323 -10.59 -21.77 -10.85
N VAL A 324 -9.89 -22.11 -11.93
CA VAL A 324 -10.01 -21.47 -13.23
C VAL A 324 -11.17 -22.13 -13.99
N PRO A 325 -12.23 -21.39 -14.35
CA PRO A 325 -13.34 -21.98 -15.09
C PRO A 325 -12.91 -22.49 -16.46
N GLY A 326 -13.16 -23.76 -16.75
CA GLY A 326 -12.95 -24.39 -18.05
C GLY A 326 -14.16 -24.22 -18.96
N GLU A 327 -13.91 -24.00 -20.24
CA GLU A 327 -14.90 -24.04 -21.31
C GLU A 327 -14.78 -25.33 -22.09
N MET A 328 -15.91 -26.00 -22.28
CA MET A 328 -15.97 -27.20 -23.10
C MET A 328 -16.40 -26.82 -24.52
N SER A 329 -15.62 -27.24 -25.51
CA SER A 329 -16.00 -27.11 -26.91
C SER A 329 -17.20 -27.99 -27.24
N ALA A 330 -18.13 -27.48 -28.05
CA ALA A 330 -19.29 -28.24 -28.49
C ALA A 330 -18.94 -29.29 -29.57
N ASP A 331 -17.95 -28.98 -30.41
CA ASP A 331 -17.62 -29.73 -31.64
C ASP A 331 -16.41 -30.67 -31.46
N SER A 332 -15.64 -30.50 -30.39
CA SER A 332 -14.42 -31.28 -30.11
C SER A 332 -14.33 -31.66 -28.65
N ASP A 333 -13.64 -32.77 -28.35
CA ASP A 333 -13.32 -33.16 -26.97
C ASP A 333 -12.16 -32.30 -26.43
N LEU A 334 -12.42 -31.00 -26.31
CA LEU A 334 -11.46 -29.99 -25.86
C LEU A 334 -12.08 -29.19 -24.71
N ILE A 335 -11.32 -29.10 -23.61
CA ILE A 335 -11.59 -28.20 -22.51
C ILE A 335 -10.50 -27.13 -22.50
N SER A 336 -10.87 -25.86 -22.61
CA SER A 336 -9.96 -24.72 -22.60
C SER A 336 -10.17 -23.84 -21.38
N ALA A 337 -9.09 -23.46 -20.71
CA ALA A 337 -9.12 -22.47 -19.64
C ALA A 337 -8.03 -21.43 -19.89
N GLY A 338 -8.46 -20.21 -20.25
CA GLY A 338 -7.57 -19.10 -20.60
C GLY A 338 -7.41 -18.10 -19.46
N PHE A 339 -6.17 -17.65 -19.26
CA PHE A 339 -5.84 -16.51 -18.42
C PHE A 339 -4.57 -15.82 -18.90
N LYS A 340 -4.37 -14.58 -18.47
CA LYS A 340 -3.24 -13.75 -18.89
C LYS A 340 -2.30 -13.50 -17.73
N TYR A 341 -1.01 -13.51 -18.00
CA TYR A 341 0.01 -13.04 -17.07
C TYR A 341 0.50 -11.67 -17.48
N TYR A 342 0.51 -10.73 -16.55
CA TYR A 342 1.27 -9.49 -16.69
C TYR A 342 2.53 -9.61 -15.84
N PHE A 343 3.70 -9.53 -16.47
CA PHE A 343 4.98 -9.47 -15.78
C PHE A 343 5.68 -8.17 -16.13
N GLY A 344 5.68 -7.20 -15.24
CA GLY A 344 6.20 -5.89 -15.61
C GLY A 344 6.20 -4.82 -14.53
N PRO A 345 6.52 -3.59 -14.94
CA PRO A 345 6.60 -2.44 -14.05
C PRO A 345 5.24 -1.98 -13.53
N VAL A 346 5.19 -1.51 -12.29
CA VAL A 346 4.04 -0.83 -11.70
C VAL A 346 3.98 0.61 -12.21
N HIS A 347 3.78 0.77 -13.52
CA HIS A 347 3.71 2.06 -14.20
C HIS A 347 2.26 2.44 -14.52
N TYR A 348 1.82 3.61 -14.04
CA TYR A 348 0.42 4.03 -14.09
C TYR A 348 -0.16 4.04 -15.51
N ASN A 349 0.56 4.64 -16.49
CA ASN A 349 0.03 4.75 -17.85
C ASN A 349 0.02 3.41 -18.59
N THR A 350 1.03 2.55 -18.37
CA THR A 350 1.09 1.21 -18.98
C THR A 350 -0.05 0.35 -18.46
N LEU A 351 -0.26 0.32 -17.14
CA LEU A 351 -1.35 -0.47 -16.55
C LEU A 351 -2.73 0.06 -16.95
N LYS A 352 -2.89 1.39 -17.06
CA LYS A 352 -4.13 2.02 -17.54
C LYS A 352 -4.40 1.76 -19.02
N ALA A 353 -3.37 1.51 -19.83
CA ALA A 353 -3.52 1.30 -21.27
C ALA A 353 -4.35 0.05 -21.60
N TYR A 354 -4.30 -0.98 -20.75
CA TYR A 354 -5.08 -2.21 -20.92
C TYR A 354 -6.60 -2.00 -20.81
N ASP A 355 -7.06 -0.85 -20.31
CA ASP A 355 -8.48 -0.50 -20.19
C ASP A 355 -8.99 0.47 -21.27
N LYS A 356 -8.16 0.89 -22.23
CA LYS A 356 -8.52 1.94 -23.22
C LYS A 356 -9.75 1.57 -24.06
N ASP A 357 -9.84 0.32 -24.50
CA ASP A 357 -10.88 -0.17 -25.41
C ASP A 357 -11.88 -1.13 -24.71
N VAL A 358 -11.86 -1.16 -23.38
CA VAL A 358 -12.69 -2.07 -22.57
C VAL A 358 -13.90 -1.32 -22.00
N SER A 359 -15.08 -1.92 -22.14
CA SER A 359 -16.33 -1.38 -21.58
C SER A 359 -16.22 -1.20 -20.05
N ASN A 360 -16.88 -0.16 -19.49
CA ASN A 360 -16.73 0.23 -18.07
C ASN A 360 -16.88 -0.93 -17.08
N GLY A 361 -17.76 -1.90 -17.34
CA GLY A 361 -18.00 -3.04 -16.46
C GLY A 361 -16.98 -4.18 -16.56
N ALA A 362 -16.13 -4.19 -17.58
CA ALA A 362 -15.11 -5.24 -17.81
C ALA A 362 -13.68 -4.75 -17.59
N ARG A 363 -13.51 -3.49 -17.18
CA ARG A 363 -12.19 -2.89 -16.94
C ARG A 363 -11.42 -3.64 -15.86
N LEU A 364 -10.13 -3.82 -16.08
CA LEU A 364 -9.21 -4.44 -15.14
C LEU A 364 -8.85 -3.47 -14.01
N GLU A 365 -8.70 -2.18 -14.30
CA GLU A 365 -8.26 -1.12 -13.38
C GLU A 365 -6.91 -1.39 -12.73
N LEU A 366 -5.99 -2.01 -13.48
CA LEU A 366 -4.65 -2.36 -13.00
C LEU A 366 -3.87 -1.13 -12.50
N GLN A 367 -4.18 0.07 -13.00
CA GLN A 367 -3.54 1.31 -12.53
C GLN A 367 -3.74 1.59 -11.03
N GLU A 368 -4.73 1.00 -10.36
CA GLU A 368 -4.93 1.16 -8.91
C GLU A 368 -3.94 0.34 -8.07
N ILE A 369 -3.15 -0.55 -8.69
CA ILE A 369 -1.97 -1.21 -8.07
C ILE A 369 -0.89 -0.18 -7.70
N VAL A 370 -0.85 0.95 -8.42
CA VAL A 370 0.05 2.08 -8.15
C VAL A 370 -0.42 2.81 -6.89
N TYR A 371 0.41 2.84 -5.86
CA TYR A 371 0.04 3.49 -4.60
C TYR A 371 0.20 5.02 -4.71
N LEU A 372 -0.92 5.72 -4.94
CA LEU A 372 -0.98 7.18 -5.04
C LEU A 372 -1.56 7.85 -3.78
N GLY A 373 -1.55 7.15 -2.64
CA GLY A 373 -2.10 7.62 -1.37
C GLY A 373 -3.60 7.39 -1.23
N TYR A 374 -4.27 8.20 -0.41
CA TYR A 374 -5.73 8.11 -0.24
C TYR A 374 -6.46 8.43 -1.54
N ARG A 375 -7.62 7.80 -1.77
CA ARG A 375 -8.41 7.98 -3.00
C ARG A 375 -8.72 9.46 -3.30
N TRP A 376 -9.06 10.24 -2.27
CA TRP A 376 -9.32 11.69 -2.39
C TRP A 376 -8.06 12.54 -2.59
N LEU A 377 -6.85 12.02 -2.33
CA LEU A 377 -5.57 12.68 -2.64
C LEU A 377 -5.04 12.30 -4.02
N SER A 378 -5.34 11.08 -4.47
CA SER A 378 -4.84 10.54 -5.74
C SER A 378 -5.19 11.41 -6.96
N TRP A 379 -6.26 12.21 -6.90
CA TRP A 379 -6.63 13.15 -7.96
C TRP A 379 -5.52 14.14 -8.30
N VAL A 380 -4.78 14.65 -7.31
CA VAL A 380 -3.64 15.56 -7.55
C VAL A 380 -2.58 14.84 -8.37
N ASN A 381 -2.28 13.59 -8.02
CA ASN A 381 -1.29 12.80 -8.74
C ASN A 381 -1.75 12.46 -10.16
N LYS A 382 -3.01 12.00 -10.32
CA LYS A 382 -3.60 11.58 -11.59
C LYS A 382 -3.78 12.73 -12.58
N TRP A 383 -4.12 13.94 -12.11
CA TRP A 383 -4.46 15.08 -12.98
C TRP A 383 -3.40 16.17 -13.07
N LEU A 384 -2.46 16.24 -12.13
CA LEU A 384 -1.40 17.25 -12.14
C LEU A 384 -0.01 16.61 -12.24
N VAL A 385 0.36 15.70 -11.33
CA VAL A 385 1.74 15.21 -11.23
C VAL A 385 2.12 14.33 -12.42
N ILE A 386 1.34 13.27 -12.70
CA ILE A 386 1.61 12.31 -13.77
C ILE A 386 1.60 12.99 -15.15
N PRO A 387 0.60 13.81 -15.51
CA PRO A 387 0.61 14.51 -16.80
C PRO A 387 1.81 15.45 -16.97
N VAL A 388 2.21 16.16 -15.91
CA VAL A 388 3.41 17.03 -15.94
C VAL A 388 4.67 16.20 -16.15
N PHE A 389 4.82 15.09 -15.43
CA PHE A 389 5.94 14.17 -15.61
C PHE A 389 6.01 13.65 -17.04
N ASN A 390 4.91 13.10 -17.57
CA ASN A 390 4.86 12.56 -18.93
C ASN A 390 5.19 13.62 -19.99
N PHE A 391 4.69 14.85 -19.82
CA PHE A 391 4.92 15.95 -20.76
C PHE A 391 6.39 16.36 -20.82
N PHE A 392 7.06 16.49 -19.67
CA PHE A 392 8.48 16.87 -19.68
C PHE A 392 9.40 15.68 -20.00
N LEU A 393 9.00 14.45 -19.67
CA LEU A 393 9.68 13.24 -20.12
C LEU A 393 9.65 13.10 -21.64
N SER A 394 8.52 13.41 -22.30
CA SER A 394 8.45 13.37 -23.77
C SER A 394 9.31 14.45 -24.45
N LEU A 395 9.69 15.50 -23.72
CA LEU A 395 10.66 16.51 -24.15
C LEU A 395 12.13 16.12 -23.86
N GLY A 396 12.37 14.93 -23.29
CA GLY A 396 13.71 14.43 -22.96
C GLY A 396 14.35 15.10 -21.75
N TRP A 397 13.56 15.67 -20.83
CA TRP A 397 14.09 16.33 -19.64
C TRP A 397 14.50 15.30 -18.57
N GLY A 398 15.61 15.56 -17.87
CA GLY A 398 16.05 14.72 -16.75
C GLY A 398 15.15 14.87 -15.51
N MET A 399 14.99 13.79 -14.74
CA MET A 399 14.01 13.72 -13.63
C MET A 399 14.17 14.81 -12.57
N GLY A 400 15.40 15.19 -12.19
CA GLY A 400 15.60 16.27 -11.24
C GLY A 400 15.05 17.62 -11.74
N LEU A 401 15.21 17.91 -13.03
CA LEU A 401 14.66 19.13 -13.62
C LEU A 401 13.13 19.10 -13.69
N ILE A 402 12.55 17.91 -13.94
CA ILE A 402 11.09 17.69 -13.88
C ILE A 402 10.56 17.95 -12.47
N ILE A 403 11.24 17.47 -11.43
CA ILE A 403 10.88 17.75 -10.03
C ILE A 403 10.95 19.25 -9.76
N LEU A 404 11.98 19.94 -10.26
CA LEU A 404 12.14 21.39 -10.10
C LEU A 404 10.97 22.15 -10.71
N ILE A 405 10.64 21.89 -11.97
CA ILE A 405 9.55 22.61 -12.66
C ILE A 405 8.20 22.29 -12.03
N LEU A 406 7.95 21.03 -11.63
CA LEU A 406 6.74 20.65 -10.90
C LEU A 406 6.62 21.45 -9.59
N THR A 407 7.71 21.55 -8.84
CA THR A 407 7.74 22.30 -7.58
C THR A 407 7.41 23.77 -7.82
N LEU A 408 8.01 24.38 -8.84
CA LEU A 408 7.75 25.77 -9.20
C LEU A 408 6.29 25.98 -9.61
N MET A 409 5.73 25.10 -10.45
CA MET A 409 4.33 25.16 -10.89
C MET A 409 3.36 25.07 -9.71
N VAL A 410 3.56 24.09 -8.81
CA VAL A 410 2.74 23.93 -7.60
C VAL A 410 2.82 25.18 -6.72
N LYS A 411 4.01 25.73 -6.50
CA LYS A 411 4.20 26.95 -5.71
C LYS A 411 3.54 28.16 -6.36
N LEU A 412 3.59 28.27 -7.69
CA LEU A 412 2.95 29.35 -8.45
C LEU A 412 1.43 29.27 -8.32
N ILE A 413 0.84 28.07 -8.45
CA ILE A 413 -0.61 27.87 -8.30
C ILE A 413 -1.10 28.26 -6.90
N ILE A 414 -0.32 27.94 -5.85
CA ILE A 414 -0.69 28.22 -4.45
C ILE A 414 -0.30 29.66 -4.04
N SER A 415 0.56 30.34 -4.80
CA SER A 415 1.06 31.72 -4.57
C SER A 415 -0.01 32.78 -4.22
N PRO A 416 -1.16 32.85 -4.91
CA PRO A 416 -2.19 33.86 -4.60
C PRO A 416 -2.79 33.65 -3.20
N LEU A 417 -2.84 32.40 -2.77
CA LEU A 417 -3.38 32.01 -1.48
C LEU A 417 -2.34 32.21 -0.37
N THR A 418 -1.07 31.88 -0.59
CA THR A 418 0.01 32.19 0.35
C THR A 418 0.09 33.68 0.60
N TYR A 419 -0.06 34.50 -0.45
CA TYR A 419 -0.07 35.96 -0.34
C TYR A 419 -1.13 36.49 0.65
N LYS A 420 -2.37 35.98 0.57
CA LYS A 420 -3.45 36.38 1.50
C LYS A 420 -3.11 36.07 2.95
N SER A 421 -2.43 34.96 3.20
CA SER A 421 -2.01 34.63 4.55
C SER A 421 -0.78 35.43 4.99
N PHE A 422 0.15 35.74 4.10
CA PHE A 422 1.24 36.68 4.38
C PHE A 422 0.70 38.04 4.84
N ILE A 423 -0.32 38.58 4.16
CA ILE A 423 -1.02 39.80 4.60
C ILE A 423 -1.63 39.60 5.98
N SER A 424 -2.26 38.46 6.25
CA SER A 424 -2.84 38.19 7.56
C SER A 424 -1.79 38.15 8.67
N SER A 425 -0.63 37.55 8.42
CA SER A 425 0.48 37.53 9.37
C SER A 425 1.12 38.92 9.53
N ALA A 426 1.18 39.73 8.47
CA ALA A 426 1.63 41.13 8.56
C ALA A 426 0.68 41.97 9.43
N LYS A 427 -0.64 41.81 9.27
CA LYS A 427 -1.66 42.44 10.16
C LYS A 427 -1.46 42.06 11.63
N MET A 428 -1.02 40.83 11.89
CA MET A 428 -0.73 40.39 13.26
C MET A 428 0.54 41.04 13.81
N ARG A 429 1.59 41.14 12.98
CA ARG A 429 2.88 41.73 13.37
C ARG A 429 2.75 43.19 13.76
N VAL A 430 1.98 43.99 13.01
CA VAL A 430 1.77 45.41 13.33
C VAL A 430 0.96 45.64 14.63
N LEU A 431 0.21 44.63 15.09
CA LEU A 431 -0.53 44.67 16.36
C LEU A 431 0.33 44.26 17.57
N ARG A 432 1.55 43.75 17.35
CA ARG A 432 2.45 43.28 18.42
C ARG A 432 2.67 44.29 19.55
N PRO A 433 2.85 45.61 19.30
CA PRO A 433 2.98 46.60 20.37
C PRO A 433 1.75 46.64 21.29
N GLN A 434 0.55 46.59 20.71
CA GLN A 434 -0.72 46.59 21.45
C GLN A 434 -0.91 45.29 22.24
N ILE A 435 -0.40 44.15 21.74
CA ILE A 435 -0.42 42.88 22.47
C ILE A 435 0.57 42.92 23.65
N GLN A 436 1.75 43.51 23.47
CA GLN A 436 2.72 43.70 24.55
C GLN A 436 2.18 44.62 25.67
N GLU A 437 1.38 45.62 25.33
CA GLU A 437 0.66 46.44 26.32
C GLU A 437 -0.36 45.62 27.12
N ILE A 438 -1.10 44.71 26.46
CA ILE A 438 -2.00 43.77 27.14
C ILE A 438 -1.20 42.83 28.06
N GLU A 439 -0.05 42.34 27.63
CA GLU A 439 0.82 41.50 28.44
C GLU A 439 1.33 42.22 29.69
N LYS A 440 1.76 43.48 29.55
CA LYS A 440 2.17 44.35 30.67
C LYS A 440 1.01 44.63 31.64
N LYS A 441 -0.22 44.76 31.14
CA LYS A 441 -1.42 44.98 31.96
C LYS A 441 -1.83 43.76 32.79
N TYR A 442 -1.51 42.56 32.32
CA TYR A 442 -1.81 41.29 33.00
C TYR A 442 -0.54 40.49 33.25
N PRO A 443 0.35 40.91 34.18
CA PRO A 443 1.59 40.21 34.49
C PRO A 443 1.32 38.96 35.33
N GLY A 444 2.04 37.86 35.07
CA GLY A 444 1.92 36.61 35.83
C GLY A 444 1.76 35.35 34.96
N LYS A 445 2.02 34.19 35.57
CA LYS A 445 1.87 32.84 34.98
C LYS A 445 0.73 32.04 35.61
N GLU A 446 -0.13 32.68 36.39
CA GLU A 446 -1.33 32.06 36.95
C GLU A 446 -2.34 31.80 35.83
N GLN A 447 -3.05 30.67 35.92
CA GLN A 447 -3.96 30.21 34.87
C GLN A 447 -5.09 31.22 34.58
N ASP A 448 -5.61 31.88 35.61
CA ASP A 448 -6.64 32.92 35.48
C ASP A 448 -6.14 34.19 34.78
N VAL A 449 -4.90 34.59 35.05
CA VAL A 449 -4.26 35.76 34.41
C VAL A 449 -3.96 35.46 32.94
N MET A 450 -3.51 34.24 32.63
CA MET A 450 -3.30 33.77 31.25
C MET A 450 -4.61 33.74 30.46
N MET A 451 -5.70 33.27 31.06
CA MET A 451 -7.03 33.31 30.43
C MET A 451 -7.49 34.74 30.15
N LYS A 452 -7.37 35.66 31.12
CA LYS A 452 -7.71 37.09 30.91
C LYS A 452 -6.85 37.74 29.82
N ARG A 453 -5.55 37.42 29.76
CA ARG A 453 -4.65 37.89 28.70
C ARG A 453 -5.08 37.37 27.33
N GLN A 454 -5.42 36.08 27.23
CA GLN A 454 -5.92 35.47 25.99
C GLN A 454 -7.25 36.11 25.55
N GLN A 455 -8.18 36.35 26.47
CA GLN A 455 -9.45 37.02 26.18
C GLN A 455 -9.25 38.46 25.69
N ALA A 456 -8.43 39.26 26.38
CA ALA A 456 -8.13 40.64 25.97
C ALA A 456 -7.45 40.70 24.59
N THR A 457 -6.55 39.75 24.31
CA THR A 457 -5.88 39.62 23.00
C THR A 457 -6.90 39.28 21.90
N MET A 458 -7.83 38.36 22.17
CA MET A 458 -8.91 38.01 21.22
C MET A 458 -9.89 39.17 21.01
N GLU A 459 -10.22 39.94 22.05
CA GLU A 459 -11.04 41.15 21.92
C GLU A 459 -10.36 42.19 21.03
N LEU A 460 -9.05 42.38 21.17
CA LEU A 460 -8.27 43.27 20.30
C LEU A 460 -8.37 42.80 18.84
N TYR A 461 -8.09 41.52 18.56
CA TYR A 461 -8.20 40.93 17.23
C TYR A 461 -9.60 41.10 16.63
N ASN A 462 -10.65 40.89 17.42
CA ASN A 462 -12.03 41.09 16.99
C ASN A 462 -12.33 42.55 16.65
N LYS A 463 -11.88 43.50 17.49
CA LYS A 463 -12.04 44.95 17.26
C LYS A 463 -11.41 45.35 15.93
N VAL A 464 -10.16 44.96 15.69
CA VAL A 464 -9.41 45.35 14.47
C VAL A 464 -9.74 44.48 13.24
N GLY A 465 -10.39 43.33 13.42
CA GLY A 465 -10.85 42.47 12.31
C GLY A 465 -9.80 41.53 11.77
N VAL A 466 -8.89 41.12 12.63
CA VAL A 466 -7.86 40.15 12.30
C VAL A 466 -8.28 38.82 12.91
N SER A 467 -8.18 37.74 12.13
CA SER A 467 -8.39 36.39 12.64
C SER A 467 -7.03 35.74 12.89
N PRO A 468 -6.74 35.21 14.09
CA PRO A 468 -5.52 34.48 14.36
C PRO A 468 -5.41 33.18 13.55
N MET A 469 -6.54 32.60 13.11
CA MET A 469 -6.58 31.37 12.31
C MET A 469 -6.17 31.57 10.85
N SER A 470 -6.16 32.81 10.36
CA SER A 470 -5.78 33.09 8.97
C SER A 470 -4.27 32.91 8.70
N GLY A 471 -3.45 32.76 9.74
CA GLY A 471 -2.01 32.47 9.63
C GLY A 471 -1.67 31.00 9.34
N CYS A 472 -2.50 30.04 9.77
CA CYS A 472 -2.25 28.61 9.52
C CYS A 472 -2.96 28.08 8.26
N LEU A 473 -3.82 28.88 7.64
CA LEU A 473 -4.60 28.52 6.46
C LEU A 473 -3.74 28.05 5.25
N PRO A 474 -2.58 28.65 4.92
CA PRO A 474 -1.73 28.16 3.83
C PRO A 474 -1.23 26.75 4.06
N MET A 475 -0.86 26.45 5.32
CA MET A 475 -0.36 25.13 5.66
C MET A 475 -1.45 24.10 5.38
N LEU A 476 -2.67 24.35 5.85
CA LEU A 476 -3.81 23.44 5.69
C LEU A 476 -4.17 23.20 4.21
N ILE A 477 -4.10 24.23 3.37
CA ILE A 477 -4.40 24.09 1.94
C ILE A 477 -3.22 23.48 1.16
N GLN A 478 -1.99 23.66 1.63
CA GLN A 478 -0.81 23.02 1.04
C GLN A 478 -0.70 21.53 1.41
N MET A 479 -1.25 21.11 2.57
CA MET A 479 -1.16 19.73 3.06
C MET A 479 -1.62 18.68 2.03
N PRO A 480 -2.76 18.82 1.31
CA PRO A 480 -3.16 17.86 0.29
C PRO A 480 -2.12 17.67 -0.82
N VAL A 481 -1.53 18.76 -1.31
CA VAL A 481 -0.52 18.68 -2.38
C VAL A 481 0.78 18.07 -1.85
N LEU A 482 1.19 18.44 -0.64
CA LEU A 482 2.34 17.86 0.04
C LEU A 482 2.16 16.35 0.25
N LEU A 483 1.00 15.92 0.74
CA LEU A 483 0.70 14.50 0.96
C LEU A 483 0.60 13.72 -0.35
N ALA A 484 0.01 14.30 -1.40
CA ALA A 484 -0.06 13.68 -2.71
C ALA A 484 1.34 13.35 -3.24
N LEU A 485 2.25 14.32 -3.18
CA LEU A 485 3.64 14.13 -3.61
C LEU A 485 4.40 13.17 -2.69
N PHE A 486 4.20 13.26 -1.38
CA PHE A 486 4.77 12.32 -0.40
C PHE A 486 4.45 10.86 -0.72
N PHE A 487 3.23 10.57 -1.19
CA PHE A 487 2.85 9.21 -1.61
C PHE A 487 3.27 8.86 -3.04
N PHE A 488 3.42 9.86 -3.91
CA PHE A 488 3.81 9.66 -5.30
C PHE A 488 5.29 9.26 -5.42
N PHE A 489 6.20 10.04 -4.83
CA PHE A 489 7.65 9.87 -5.01
C PHE A 489 8.16 8.44 -4.72
N PRO A 490 7.77 7.77 -3.61
CA PRO A 490 8.21 6.39 -3.35
C PRO A 490 7.64 5.34 -4.31
N SER A 491 6.53 5.62 -4.98
CA SER A 491 5.84 4.69 -5.88
C SER A 491 6.14 4.97 -7.37
N ALA A 492 6.80 6.08 -7.68
CA ALA A 492 7.06 6.51 -9.05
C ALA A 492 8.26 5.76 -9.63
N ILE A 493 7.99 4.77 -10.48
CA ILE A 493 9.02 3.99 -11.16
C ILE A 493 9.86 4.86 -12.11
N GLU A 494 9.31 5.98 -12.58
CA GLU A 494 9.99 6.93 -13.45
C GLU A 494 11.24 7.52 -12.79
N LEU A 495 11.31 7.54 -11.45
CA LEU A 495 12.46 8.03 -10.69
C LEU A 495 13.53 6.97 -10.48
N ARG A 496 13.19 5.71 -10.73
CA ARG A 496 14.06 4.57 -10.45
C ARG A 496 15.30 4.64 -11.32
N GLN A 497 16.48 4.55 -10.69
CA GLN A 497 17.78 4.63 -11.34
C GLN A 497 18.00 5.90 -12.16
N GLN A 498 17.28 6.98 -11.84
CA GLN A 498 17.48 8.28 -12.46
C GLN A 498 18.36 9.14 -11.57
N GLY A 499 19.56 9.46 -12.05
CA GLY A 499 20.53 10.27 -11.34
C GLY A 499 20.25 11.78 -11.45
N PHE A 500 20.64 12.54 -10.43
CA PHE A 500 20.63 13.99 -10.45
C PHE A 500 21.60 14.60 -9.41
N LEU A 501 22.42 15.56 -9.85
CA LEU A 501 23.49 16.17 -9.04
C LEU A 501 24.43 15.10 -8.46
N TRP A 502 24.42 14.87 -7.14
CA TRP A 502 25.22 13.85 -6.46
C TRP A 502 24.43 12.57 -6.13
N ALA A 503 23.13 12.55 -6.37
CA ALA A 503 22.32 11.36 -6.13
C ALA A 503 22.32 10.50 -7.39
N ASP A 504 22.82 9.28 -7.29
CA ASP A 504 22.84 8.34 -8.41
C ASP A 504 21.44 7.81 -8.75
N ASP A 505 20.52 7.82 -7.79
CA ASP A 505 19.15 7.34 -7.94
C ASP A 505 18.17 8.14 -7.06
N LEU A 506 17.21 8.79 -7.71
CA LEU A 506 16.18 9.61 -7.05
C LEU A 506 15.08 8.79 -6.36
N SER A 507 14.94 7.50 -6.66
CA SER A 507 13.93 6.62 -6.06
C SER A 507 14.33 6.03 -4.71
N THR A 508 15.63 6.02 -4.41
CA THR A 508 16.19 5.58 -3.14
C THR A 508 16.85 6.74 -2.40
N TYR A 509 17.34 6.50 -1.18
CA TYR A 509 18.06 7.52 -0.42
C TYR A 509 19.44 7.78 -1.04
N ASP A 510 19.88 9.04 -1.07
CA ASP A 510 21.26 9.38 -1.40
C ASP A 510 22.16 9.07 -0.20
N SER A 511 23.28 8.38 -0.40
CA SER A 511 24.17 7.93 0.69
C SER A 511 25.64 8.21 0.39
N LEU A 512 26.00 9.48 0.30
CA LEU A 512 27.40 9.86 0.09
C LEU A 512 28.25 9.57 1.35
N ILE A 513 27.63 9.65 2.54
CA ILE A 513 28.23 9.25 3.81
C ILE A 513 27.49 8.01 4.31
N SER A 514 28.18 6.87 4.35
CA SER A 514 27.67 5.61 4.89
C SER A 514 28.73 4.91 5.74
N TRP A 515 28.30 4.06 6.67
CA TRP A 515 29.19 3.30 7.55
C TRP A 515 28.69 1.87 7.73
N SER A 516 29.61 0.93 8.00
CA SER A 516 29.28 -0.50 8.13
C SER A 516 28.96 -0.94 9.57
N GLY A 517 29.42 -0.21 10.57
CA GLY A 517 29.20 -0.54 11.98
C GLY A 517 27.76 -0.29 12.44
N ASN A 518 27.18 -1.21 13.21
CA ASN A 518 25.92 -0.95 13.92
C ASN A 518 26.23 -0.10 15.16
N ILE A 519 25.84 1.18 15.12
CA ILE A 519 25.95 2.08 16.26
C ILE A 519 24.58 2.08 16.96
N PRO A 520 24.49 1.59 18.22
CA PRO A 520 23.22 1.55 18.94
C PRO A 520 22.52 2.92 18.95
N ILE A 521 21.21 2.94 18.77
CA ILE A 521 20.35 4.13 18.62
C ILE A 521 20.50 4.84 17.26
N ILE A 522 21.71 5.19 16.82
CA ILE A 522 21.89 5.90 15.53
C ILE A 522 21.43 5.02 14.37
N THR A 523 21.93 3.78 14.28
CA THR A 523 21.52 2.82 13.25
C THR A 523 20.02 2.51 13.31
N ARG A 524 19.43 2.54 14.51
CA ARG A 524 17.99 2.30 14.70
C ARG A 524 17.10 3.42 14.16
N PHE A 525 17.52 4.68 14.28
CA PHE A 525 16.70 5.84 13.91
C PHE A 525 17.10 6.48 12.58
N LEU A 526 18.39 6.61 12.30
CA LEU A 526 18.93 7.20 11.08
C LEU A 526 19.21 6.16 9.99
N GLY A 527 19.40 4.90 10.36
CA GLY A 527 20.05 3.93 9.48
C GLY A 527 21.57 4.10 9.51
N ASN A 528 22.25 3.48 8.53
CA ASN A 528 23.71 3.46 8.40
C ASN A 528 24.24 4.45 7.36
N HIS A 529 23.48 5.52 7.10
CA HIS A 529 23.83 6.54 6.11
C HIS A 529 23.27 7.91 6.48
N ILE A 530 23.77 8.94 5.81
CA ILE A 530 23.21 10.29 5.83
C ILE A 530 22.86 10.71 4.40
N SER A 531 21.58 11.06 4.21
CA SER A 531 21.07 11.69 2.99
C SER A 531 21.42 13.16 2.97
N ILE A 532 22.17 13.57 1.93
CA ILE A 532 22.58 14.97 1.73
C ILE A 532 21.36 15.81 1.36
N PHE A 533 20.46 15.33 0.49
CA PHE A 533 19.23 16.08 0.20
C PHE A 533 18.39 16.28 1.46
N CYS A 534 18.27 15.26 2.32
CA CYS A 534 17.56 15.37 3.60
C CYS A 534 18.25 16.37 4.54
N LEU A 535 19.59 16.32 4.63
CA LEU A 535 20.39 17.24 5.43
C LEU A 535 20.21 18.69 4.95
N LEU A 536 20.34 18.94 3.64
CA LEU A 536 20.17 20.27 3.04
C LEU A 536 18.76 20.81 3.25
N MET A 537 17.73 19.99 2.99
CA MET A 537 16.34 20.34 3.28
C MET A 537 16.18 20.74 4.76
N THR A 538 16.75 19.95 5.68
CA THR A 538 16.66 20.19 7.12
C THR A 538 17.34 21.49 7.51
N VAL A 539 18.58 21.72 7.06
CA VAL A 539 19.34 22.94 7.35
C VAL A 539 18.60 24.17 6.84
N VAL A 540 18.15 24.15 5.59
CA VAL A 540 17.39 25.26 4.99
C VAL A 540 16.07 25.49 5.74
N ASN A 541 15.36 24.42 6.10
CA ASN A 541 14.12 24.52 6.87
C ASN A 541 14.37 25.06 8.30
N VAL A 542 15.45 24.66 8.98
CA VAL A 542 15.81 25.21 10.30
C VAL A 542 16.14 26.69 10.20
N ILE A 543 16.91 27.11 9.19
CA ILE A 543 17.23 28.53 8.95
C ILE A 543 15.95 29.32 8.68
N TYR A 544 15.09 28.83 7.78
CA TYR A 544 13.81 29.44 7.45
C TYR A 544 12.88 29.52 8.65
N THR A 545 12.78 28.45 9.44
CA THR A 545 11.98 28.37 10.66
C THR A 545 12.48 29.37 11.68
N LYS A 546 13.79 29.42 11.95
CA LYS A 546 14.41 30.38 12.87
C LYS A 546 14.15 31.82 12.44
N TYR A 547 14.26 32.12 11.14
CA TYR A 547 13.96 33.44 10.58
C TYR A 547 12.49 33.84 10.76
N ASN A 548 11.56 32.90 10.50
CA ASN A 548 10.13 33.15 10.65
C ASN A 548 9.66 33.20 12.10
N MET A 549 10.30 32.47 13.02
CA MET A 549 9.98 32.54 14.45
C MET A 549 10.08 33.98 14.98
N THR A 550 11.10 34.74 14.57
CA THR A 550 11.20 36.18 14.88
C THR A 550 10.05 37.00 14.28
N SER A 551 9.50 36.57 13.15
CA SER A 551 8.40 37.24 12.43
C SER A 551 7.00 36.79 12.89
N MET A 552 6.90 35.66 13.60
CA MET A 552 5.67 35.02 14.12
C MET A 552 5.55 35.10 15.64
N ASP A 553 6.44 35.84 16.31
CA ASP A 553 6.30 36.16 17.73
C ASP A 553 5.10 37.10 17.91
N THR A 554 3.93 36.52 18.13
CA THR A 554 2.65 37.23 18.28
C THR A 554 2.52 37.91 19.64
N GLY A 555 3.55 37.96 20.49
CA GLY A 555 3.48 38.57 21.83
C GLY A 555 2.59 37.80 22.81
N GLN A 556 2.01 36.67 22.37
CA GLN A 556 1.31 35.75 23.24
C GLN A 556 2.37 34.85 23.85
N GLN A 557 2.50 34.85 25.20
CA GLN A 557 3.40 33.95 25.92
C GLN A 557 3.06 32.50 25.54
N THR A 558 3.77 31.99 24.55
CA THR A 558 3.87 30.57 24.29
C THR A 558 4.79 30.04 25.38
N LEU A 559 4.40 28.93 26.01
CA LEU A 559 5.18 28.29 27.07
C LEU A 559 6.66 28.21 26.64
N PRO A 560 7.65 28.38 27.55
CA PRO A 560 9.07 28.41 27.18
C PRO A 560 9.54 27.25 26.28
N GLY A 561 8.90 26.07 26.36
CA GLY A 561 9.16 24.93 25.48
C GLY A 561 8.57 25.02 24.06
N MET A 562 7.48 25.76 23.84
CA MET A 562 6.84 25.88 22.53
C MET A 562 7.63 26.73 21.54
N LYS A 563 8.48 27.64 22.02
CA LYS A 563 9.34 28.47 21.15
C LYS A 563 10.31 27.61 20.35
N HIS A 564 10.88 26.56 20.93
CA HIS A 564 11.84 25.69 20.26
C HIS A 564 11.21 24.50 19.54
N MET A 565 9.90 24.27 19.74
CA MET A 565 9.16 23.15 19.15
C MET A 565 9.26 23.07 17.62
N PRO A 566 9.13 24.16 16.84
CA PRO A 566 9.24 24.07 15.38
C PRO A 566 10.64 23.68 14.88
N ILE A 567 11.69 24.15 15.57
CA ILE A 567 13.07 23.76 15.26
C ILE A 567 13.29 22.29 15.60
N PHE A 568 12.85 21.87 16.80
CA PHE A 568 12.91 20.48 17.21
C PHE A 568 12.19 19.55 16.22
N MET A 569 10.99 19.93 15.77
CA MET A 569 10.23 19.16 14.77
C MET A 569 10.95 19.07 13.43
N SER A 570 11.64 20.14 13.00
CA SER A 570 12.44 20.14 11.78
C SER A 570 13.64 19.19 11.88
N VAL A 571 14.32 19.19 13.03
CA VAL A 571 15.42 18.25 13.31
C VAL A 571 14.90 16.82 13.46
N PHE A 572 13.76 16.60 14.10
CA PHE A 572 13.14 15.28 14.21
C PHE A 572 12.76 14.72 12.82
N MET A 573 12.26 15.57 11.92
CA MET A 573 11.93 15.19 10.55
C MET A 573 13.15 14.70 9.76
N PHE A 574 14.37 15.15 10.08
CA PHE A 574 15.59 14.62 9.48
C PHE A 574 15.74 13.11 9.75
N PHE A 575 15.58 12.67 11.00
CA PHE A 575 15.66 11.25 11.35
C PHE A 575 14.58 10.42 10.65
N PHE A 576 13.41 11.00 10.44
CA PHE A 576 12.32 10.32 9.73
C PHE A 576 12.53 10.24 8.21
N LEU A 577 13.00 11.32 7.58
CA LEU A 577 13.13 11.45 6.13
C LEU A 577 14.49 11.00 5.57
N ASN A 578 15.47 10.71 6.43
CA ASN A 578 16.80 10.27 5.99
C ASN A 578 16.78 8.96 5.17
N ASN A 579 15.81 8.09 5.44
CA ASN A 579 15.63 6.83 4.70
C ASN A 579 14.72 6.99 3.48
N TYR A 580 14.04 8.13 3.31
CA TYR A 580 13.11 8.35 2.21
C TYR A 580 13.84 8.62 0.88
N PRO A 581 13.14 8.43 -0.26
CA PRO A 581 13.69 8.71 -1.59
C PRO A 581 14.29 10.12 -1.71
N ALA A 582 15.47 10.21 -2.35
CA ALA A 582 16.18 11.45 -2.62
C ALA A 582 15.31 12.43 -3.42
N GLY A 583 14.49 11.96 -4.35
CA GLY A 583 13.54 12.79 -5.10
C GLY A 583 12.51 13.50 -4.23
N LEU A 584 12.02 12.84 -3.17
CA LEU A 584 11.11 13.46 -2.19
C LEU A 584 11.83 14.53 -1.37
N ASN A 585 13.03 14.21 -0.87
CA ASN A 585 13.84 15.15 -0.08
C ASN A 585 14.26 16.37 -0.92
N TYR A 586 14.60 16.16 -2.19
CA TYR A 586 14.90 17.21 -3.16
C TYR A 586 13.68 18.11 -3.43
N TYR A 587 12.50 17.53 -3.61
CA TYR A 587 11.25 18.28 -3.71
C TYR A 587 11.04 19.19 -2.49
N TYR A 588 11.20 18.65 -1.27
CA TYR A 588 11.04 19.47 -0.06
C TYR A 588 12.09 20.56 0.06
N PHE A 589 13.34 20.28 -0.32
CA PHE A 589 14.42 21.26 -0.34
C PHE A 589 14.07 22.43 -1.26
N LEU A 590 13.71 22.15 -2.52
CA LEU A 590 13.27 23.15 -3.48
C LEU A 590 12.04 23.91 -2.99
N SER A 591 11.04 23.19 -2.49
CA SER A 591 9.80 23.78 -1.96
C SER A 591 10.09 24.79 -0.85
N THR A 592 11.07 24.49 0.01
CA THR A 592 11.50 25.39 1.09
C THR A 592 12.26 26.59 0.54
N LEU A 593 13.18 26.39 -0.41
CA LEU A 593 13.89 27.48 -1.10
C LEU A 593 12.92 28.45 -1.79
N PHE A 594 11.94 27.94 -2.54
CA PHE A 594 10.90 28.77 -3.14
C PHE A 594 10.09 29.51 -2.09
N THR A 595 9.84 28.90 -0.94
CA THR A 595 9.12 29.55 0.16
C THR A 595 9.94 30.68 0.76
N ILE A 596 11.26 30.52 0.93
CA ILE A 596 12.17 31.58 1.36
C ILE A 596 12.16 32.73 0.35
N ALA A 597 12.36 32.44 -0.93
CA ALA A 597 12.37 33.43 -2.00
C ALA A 597 11.03 34.19 -2.07
N HIS A 598 9.92 33.46 -2.04
CA HIS A 598 8.58 34.05 -2.02
C HIS A 598 8.35 34.92 -0.78
N THR A 599 8.80 34.49 0.40
CA THR A 599 8.71 35.28 1.65
C THR A 599 9.49 36.58 1.53
N PHE A 600 10.69 36.54 0.97
CA PHE A 600 11.53 37.73 0.78
C PHE A 600 10.88 38.71 -0.19
N LEU A 601 10.39 38.22 -1.34
CA LEU A 601 9.65 39.03 -2.31
C LEU A 601 8.41 39.67 -1.67
N MET A 602 7.59 38.89 -0.95
CA MET A 602 6.37 39.42 -0.34
C MET A 602 6.63 40.46 0.74
N LYS A 603 7.72 40.33 1.51
CA LYS A 603 8.12 41.38 2.47
C LYS A 603 8.44 42.70 1.79
N GLN A 604 9.00 42.70 0.57
CA GLN A 604 9.28 43.92 -0.18
C GLN A 604 8.01 44.60 -0.70
N PHE A 605 6.96 43.82 -1.03
CA PHE A 605 5.70 44.37 -1.55
C PHE A 605 4.73 44.87 -0.46
N ILE A 606 4.89 44.42 0.79
CA ILE A 606 3.96 44.73 1.89
C ILE A 606 4.45 45.96 2.68
N ASN A 607 3.67 47.04 2.63
CA ASN A 607 3.89 48.23 3.48
C ASN A 607 3.14 48.09 4.81
N GLU A 608 3.88 47.85 5.90
CA GLU A 608 3.31 47.63 7.24
C GLU A 608 2.58 48.87 7.79
N ASP A 609 3.06 50.08 7.52
CA ASP A 609 2.43 51.33 7.99
C ASP A 609 1.03 51.54 7.39
N LYS A 610 0.88 51.23 6.09
CA LYS A 610 -0.42 51.28 5.42
C LYS A 610 -1.40 50.27 6.01
N ILE A 611 -0.90 49.11 6.45
CA ILE A 611 -1.71 48.08 7.10
C ILE A 611 -2.15 48.56 8.48
N LEU A 612 -1.26 49.16 9.28
CA LEU A 612 -1.60 49.67 10.61
C LEU A 612 -2.68 50.76 10.52
N ALA A 613 -2.52 51.73 9.60
CA ALA A 613 -3.52 52.78 9.37
C ALA A 613 -4.90 52.21 9.02
N GLN A 614 -4.94 51.19 8.14
CA GLN A 614 -6.19 50.49 7.80
C GLN A 614 -6.81 49.77 9.03
N LEU A 615 -6.00 49.17 9.90
CA LEU A 615 -6.49 48.49 11.09
C LEU A 615 -7.05 49.47 12.14
N GLU A 616 -6.41 50.62 12.31
CA GLU A 616 -6.90 51.69 13.19
C GLU A 616 -8.20 52.32 12.68
N GLU A 617 -8.34 52.50 11.36
CA GLU A 617 -9.60 52.93 10.76
C GLU A 617 -10.70 51.88 10.98
N ASN A 618 -10.37 50.59 10.82
CA ASN A 618 -11.30 49.50 11.08
C ASN A 618 -11.72 49.39 12.56
N LYS A 619 -10.87 49.82 13.49
CA LYS A 619 -11.20 49.93 14.92
C LYS A 619 -12.28 51.00 15.18
N LYS A 620 -12.36 52.03 14.34
CA LYS A 620 -13.36 53.12 14.43
C LYS A 620 -14.72 52.73 13.84
N LYS A 621 -14.77 51.73 12.95
CA LYS A 621 -16.02 51.28 12.30
C LYS A 621 -16.82 50.35 13.25
N PRO A 622 -18.11 50.63 13.52
CA PRO A 622 -18.94 49.74 14.32
C PRO A 622 -19.16 48.43 13.56
N LYS A 623 -18.73 47.30 14.13
CA LYS A 623 -18.95 45.99 13.51
C LYS A 623 -20.27 45.37 13.93
N LYS A 624 -21.02 44.87 12.94
CA LYS A 624 -22.08 43.88 13.16
C LYS A 624 -21.44 42.61 13.73
N LYS A 625 -21.82 42.21 14.94
CA LYS A 625 -21.40 40.91 15.50
C LYS A 625 -21.93 39.79 14.60
N SER A 626 -21.03 38.99 14.04
CA SER A 626 -21.42 37.74 13.35
C SER A 626 -22.14 36.82 14.34
N GLY A 627 -23.28 36.24 13.95
CA GLY A 627 -24.13 35.43 14.83
C GLY A 627 -23.40 34.25 15.48
N PHE A 628 -22.37 33.70 14.84
CA PHE A 628 -21.53 32.65 15.41
C PHE A 628 -20.66 33.16 16.58
N MET A 629 -20.03 34.32 16.43
CA MET A 629 -19.23 34.94 17.50
C MET A 629 -20.10 35.38 18.68
N ALA A 630 -21.34 35.80 18.43
CA ALA A 630 -22.30 36.11 19.48
C ALA A 630 -22.66 34.85 20.28
N ARG A 631 -22.95 33.73 19.59
CA ARG A 631 -23.22 32.43 20.23
C ARG A 631 -22.02 31.88 21.01
N LEU A 632 -20.81 32.03 20.49
CA LEU A 632 -19.59 31.60 21.19
C LEU A 632 -19.36 32.43 22.46
N ALA A 633 -19.55 33.74 22.39
CA ALA A 633 -19.43 34.63 23.54
C ALA A 633 -20.50 34.36 24.61
N GLU A 634 -21.72 34.00 24.19
CA GLU A 634 -22.79 33.59 25.09
C GLU A 634 -22.49 32.24 25.76
N ALA A 635 -21.98 31.27 25.00
CA ALA A 635 -21.54 29.97 25.53
C ALA A 635 -20.40 30.12 26.55
N GLN A 636 -19.40 30.98 26.28
CA GLN A 636 -18.33 31.28 27.23
C GLN A 636 -18.85 31.93 28.52
N LYS A 637 -19.79 32.89 28.41
CA LYS A 637 -20.43 33.50 29.58
C LYS A 637 -21.26 32.51 30.39
N MET A 638 -21.92 31.56 29.74
CA MET A 638 -22.65 30.49 30.43
C MET A 638 -21.70 29.55 31.18
N GLN A 639 -20.58 29.14 30.56
CA GLN A 639 -19.55 28.34 31.24
C GLN A 639 -18.97 29.07 32.45
N GLU A 640 -18.68 30.37 32.33
CA GLU A 640 -18.11 31.16 33.43
C GLU A 640 -19.11 31.34 34.59
N LYS A 641 -20.41 31.50 34.29
CA LYS A 641 -21.48 31.50 35.30
C LYS A 641 -21.59 30.15 36.01
N GLN A 642 -21.59 29.04 35.27
CA GLN A 642 -21.66 27.69 35.85
C GLN A 642 -20.44 27.40 36.73
N ALA A 643 -19.23 27.77 36.30
CA ALA A 643 -18.02 27.61 37.10
C ALA A 643 -18.06 28.45 38.40
N ARG A 644 -18.58 29.69 38.35
CA ARG A 644 -18.79 30.52 39.54
C ARG A 644 -19.82 29.95 40.50
N GLU A 645 -20.91 29.37 39.98
CA GLU A 645 -21.94 28.73 40.81
C GLU A 645 -21.41 27.46 41.49
N GLN A 646 -20.64 26.64 40.77
CA GLN A 646 -19.96 25.46 41.33
C GLN A 646 -18.92 25.87 42.39
N ALA A 647 -18.12 26.90 42.14
CA ALA A 647 -17.16 27.42 43.12
C ALA A 647 -17.86 27.95 44.39
N LYS A 648 -18.99 28.65 44.24
CA LYS A 648 -19.82 29.10 45.39
C LYS A 648 -20.45 27.94 46.15
N ALA A 649 -20.91 26.89 45.45
CA ALA A 649 -21.46 25.69 46.08
C ALA A 649 -20.39 24.92 46.87
N ASN A 650 -19.18 24.80 46.31
CA ASN A 650 -18.04 24.17 46.98
C ASN A 650 -17.56 24.99 48.20
N ALA A 651 -17.51 26.31 48.10
CA ALA A 651 -17.20 27.18 49.24
C ALA A 651 -18.25 27.09 50.36
N LYS A 652 -19.55 26.98 50.02
CA LYS A 652 -20.62 26.75 51.00
C LYS A 652 -20.57 25.36 51.65
N ARG A 653 -20.07 24.33 50.94
CA ARG A 653 -19.83 22.99 51.50
C ARG A 653 -18.68 22.99 52.50
N ASN A 654 -17.57 23.69 52.20
CA ASN A 654 -16.42 23.78 53.10
C ASN A 654 -16.67 24.63 54.35
N TYR A 655 -17.67 25.53 54.34
CA TYR A 655 -18.08 26.30 55.52
C TYR A 655 -19.07 25.57 56.45
N ARG A 656 -19.57 24.40 56.04
CA ARG A 656 -20.54 23.57 56.78
C ARG A 656 -19.96 22.23 57.26
N GLY A 657 -18.64 22.04 57.15
CA GLY A 657 -17.90 20.86 57.61
C GLY A 657 -17.15 21.12 58.89
#